data_AF-A0A1M7EZ36-F1
#
_entry.id   AF-A0A1M7EZ36-F1
#
_cell.length_a   1.000
_cell.length_b   1.000
_cell.length_c   1.000
_cell.angle_alpha   90.00
_cell.angle_beta   90.00
_cell.angle_gamma   90.00
#
_symmetry.space_group_name_H-M   'P 1'
#
loop_
_entity.id
_entity.type
_entity.pdbx_description
1 polymer ?
#
loop_
_entity_poly.entity_id
_entity_poly.type
_entity_poly.pdbx_seq_one_letter_code
_entity_poly.pdbx_strand_id
1 'polypeptide(L)'
;MFALAGPHRLSDIRIGSATIEDVAGVEVETREGWPGDARLDLIRRQARTESVQAQLSAHITDGDDGTRLDPTLDPSLAIPQSTIVATRAAPHEHQLQLIFPQGLFTQEDGNIRLRVPVRLRLRLRNGGAWRNLPELHFQAANLRQLRATIRLIWTDRVATPSAASGEGWVEARRHCPAQTVVPENTEWVADQAFGTSEPAWMAAGNVGTTGVQSVELDRYEARILLDPADWPPGMWEIEIIRGACFKASNWTASSYQLSGSVWDLFGYRNPAAPTIAMSRDQIGDNLMLLRSVSIWNETPVVTGDVALIAVRARNRKLDRLSVLAGGWVPDWDGSGWQDWRVTDNPAPHIRDMLSGMLNADPLPAAALDEAGLQDFRAHCSQQGYRVNAVLEGQSVATAVELAAACGYARPMASEIWGVAMDRDTSLEAPVQLFTPRNSSDFAWRRAMPRLPDGLRVNFRDADLDYEARQLTVLRPGGSLGGVLEQIDYEGLVTEPEIRARALYDLSQPVARGTEYSLTAPAEAIICRRGSLVAVSHDSIARQIGAARVAVVHFGAAGMVEGLTLDAAVMLHARPGFDAIADLGAVEDMGLIGAGSAAMIRRTDGSTTTHPVIGDGETDHIAFIPPISPAGIAEDVLVAIGLKASETLRLKVTAIEPREDFSAVLTLIDEANEVFNG
;
A
#
# COMPACT_ATOMS: atom_id res chain seq x y z
N MET A 1 11.02 -3.19 -1.37
CA MET A 1 10.81 -2.48 -0.09
C MET A 1 9.32 -2.53 0.17
N PHE A 2 8.89 -3.06 1.32
CA PHE A 2 7.48 -3.05 1.70
C PHE A 2 7.28 -1.93 2.73
N ALA A 3 6.26 -1.11 2.54
CA ALA A 3 5.85 -0.05 3.44
C ALA A 3 4.33 -0.13 3.58
N LEU A 4 3.82 0.11 4.78
CA LEU A 4 2.37 0.15 5.02
C LEU A 4 1.96 1.61 5.13
N ALA A 5 0.81 1.97 4.55
CA ALA A 5 0.30 3.33 4.58
C ALA A 5 -0.34 3.62 5.93
N GLY A 6 0.11 4.66 6.62
CA GLY A 6 -0.39 5.08 7.93
C GLY A 6 0.09 4.25 9.11
N PRO A 7 -0.45 4.54 10.30
CA PRO A 7 0.00 3.95 11.55
C PRO A 7 -0.36 2.46 11.63
N HIS A 8 0.66 1.61 11.78
CA HIS A 8 0.50 0.17 11.96
C HIS A 8 1.34 -0.32 13.13
N ARG A 9 0.73 -1.13 13.98
CA ARG A 9 1.47 -1.95 14.94
C ARG A 9 2.13 -3.10 14.19
N LEU A 10 3.44 -3.21 14.33
CA LEU A 10 4.24 -4.27 13.72
C LEU A 10 4.65 -5.28 14.79
N SER A 11 4.29 -6.54 14.59
CA SER A 11 4.57 -7.63 15.54
C SER A 11 4.96 -8.92 14.82
N ASP A 12 5.56 -9.86 15.55
CA ASP A 12 6.00 -11.16 15.02
C ASP A 12 6.82 -11.02 13.72
N ILE A 13 7.88 -10.21 13.80
CA ILE A 13 8.78 -10.02 12.67
C ILE A 13 9.62 -11.28 12.54
N ARG A 14 9.55 -11.94 11.38
CA ARG A 14 10.27 -13.19 11.10
C ARG A 14 11.16 -13.05 9.86
N ILE A 15 12.26 -13.81 9.86
CA ILE A 15 13.14 -13.99 8.70
C ILE A 15 13.09 -15.47 8.34
N GLY A 16 12.47 -15.81 7.21
CA GLY A 16 12.10 -17.18 6.90
C GLY A 16 11.08 -17.69 7.93
N SER A 17 11.41 -18.78 8.64
CA SER A 17 10.58 -19.34 9.71
C SER A 17 11.00 -18.91 11.12
N ALA A 18 12.14 -18.22 11.27
CA ALA A 18 12.66 -17.85 12.59
C ALA A 18 12.16 -16.47 13.02
N THR A 19 11.81 -16.31 14.29
CA THR A 19 11.56 -14.99 14.87
C THR A 19 12.84 -14.18 14.86
N ILE A 20 12.74 -12.87 14.65
CA ILE A 20 13.92 -12.03 14.46
C ILE A 20 14.83 -11.95 15.68
N GLU A 21 14.27 -12.14 16.88
CA GLU A 21 14.99 -12.16 18.15
C GLU A 21 15.97 -13.33 18.25
N ASP A 22 15.63 -14.46 17.61
CA ASP A 22 16.47 -15.66 17.58
C ASP A 22 17.60 -15.58 16.53
N VAL A 23 17.54 -14.60 15.61
CA VAL A 23 18.50 -14.48 14.51
C VAL A 23 19.73 -13.66 14.95
N ALA A 24 20.76 -14.36 15.41
CA ALA A 24 22.03 -13.73 15.78
C ALA A 24 22.64 -12.89 14.64
N GLY A 25 23.12 -11.68 14.98
CA GLY A 25 23.79 -10.77 14.04
C GLY A 25 22.85 -9.96 13.14
N VAL A 26 21.56 -9.94 13.47
CA VAL A 26 20.55 -9.07 12.88
C VAL A 26 20.13 -8.03 13.90
N GLU A 27 20.07 -6.78 13.46
CA GLU A 27 19.52 -5.66 14.21
C GLU A 27 18.29 -5.15 13.47
N VAL A 28 17.23 -4.83 14.19
CA VAL A 28 15.97 -4.32 13.63
C VAL A 28 15.50 -3.09 14.37
N GLU A 29 14.91 -2.19 13.61
CA GLU A 29 14.26 -0.99 14.09
C GLU A 29 12.94 -0.84 13.33
N THR A 30 11.87 -0.53 14.07
CA THR A 30 10.53 -0.36 13.54
C THR A 30 10.08 1.08 13.69
N ARG A 31 9.24 1.52 12.77
CA ARG A 31 8.51 2.79 12.82
C ARG A 31 7.06 2.47 12.51
N GLU A 32 6.16 2.86 13.41
CA GLU A 32 4.73 2.56 13.26
C GLU A 32 4.06 3.44 12.21
N GLY A 33 4.59 4.64 11.94
CA GLY A 33 4.13 5.48 10.84
C GLY A 33 3.12 6.55 11.25
N TRP A 34 3.11 6.95 12.54
CA TRP A 34 2.31 8.08 13.00
C TRP A 34 2.75 9.40 12.37
N PRO A 35 1.83 10.35 12.17
CA PRO A 35 2.20 11.71 11.80
C PRO A 35 3.19 12.31 12.81
N GLY A 36 4.38 12.68 12.34
CA GLY A 36 5.46 13.19 13.19
C GLY A 36 6.35 12.13 13.85
N ASP A 37 6.16 10.83 13.55
CA ASP A 37 7.04 9.77 14.06
C ASP A 37 8.50 10.04 13.70
N ALA A 38 9.39 9.76 14.66
CA ALA A 38 10.83 9.87 14.46
C ALA A 38 11.30 9.01 13.27
N ARG A 39 12.38 9.45 12.63
CA ARG A 39 13.00 8.73 11.52
C ARG A 39 13.75 7.51 12.06
N LEU A 40 13.78 6.44 11.25
CA LEU A 40 14.62 5.28 11.52
C LEU A 40 16.11 5.67 11.47
N ASP A 41 16.85 5.24 12.47
CA ASP A 41 18.26 5.54 12.70
C ASP A 41 19.23 4.40 12.35
N LEU A 42 18.72 3.19 12.15
CA LEU A 42 19.52 2.00 11.88
C LEU A 42 20.21 2.08 10.51
N ILE A 43 19.54 2.70 9.53
CA ILE A 43 20.03 2.88 8.15
C ILE A 43 20.07 4.39 7.83
N ARG A 44 21.26 4.97 8.01
CA ARG A 44 21.54 6.41 7.77
C ARG A 44 22.34 6.68 6.50
N ARG A 45 22.59 5.65 5.69
CA ARG A 45 23.42 5.76 4.50
C ARG A 45 22.86 4.90 3.38
N GLN A 46 22.63 5.52 2.24
CA GLN A 46 22.22 4.85 1.02
C GLN A 46 23.24 5.08 -0.10
N ALA A 47 23.35 4.12 -1.01
CA ALA A 47 24.28 4.19 -2.13
C ALA A 47 23.66 3.66 -3.41
N ARG A 48 23.94 4.33 -4.51
CA ARG A 48 23.61 3.86 -5.87
C ARG A 48 24.90 3.56 -6.61
N THR A 49 25.07 2.30 -6.99
CA THR A 49 26.27 1.81 -7.69
C THR A 49 25.99 1.67 -9.18
N GLU A 50 26.92 2.15 -9.98
CA GLU A 50 26.99 1.94 -11.42
C GLU A 50 28.24 1.13 -11.75
N SER A 51 28.05 -0.03 -12.36
CA SER A 51 29.12 -0.97 -12.73
C SER A 51 29.70 -0.59 -14.09
N VAL A 52 30.64 0.34 -14.10
CA VAL A 52 31.25 0.88 -15.34
C VAL A 52 32.13 -0.17 -16.04
N GLN A 53 32.95 -0.90 -15.28
CA GLN A 53 33.88 -1.93 -15.79
C GLN A 53 34.75 -1.50 -16.98
N ALA A 54 35.09 -0.21 -17.08
CA ALA A 54 35.88 0.32 -18.18
C ALA A 54 37.38 0.27 -17.85
N GLN A 55 38.19 -0.24 -18.76
CA GLN A 55 39.64 -0.07 -18.68
C GLN A 55 39.99 1.37 -19.03
N LEU A 56 40.74 2.05 -18.16
CA LEU A 56 41.27 3.37 -18.48
C LEU A 56 42.37 3.18 -19.52
N SER A 57 42.20 3.79 -20.69
CA SER A 57 43.12 3.69 -21.81
C SER A 57 44.50 4.20 -21.39
N ALA A 58 45.52 3.36 -21.57
CA ALA A 58 46.92 3.77 -21.49
C ALA A 58 47.44 4.10 -22.90
N HIS A 59 48.69 4.57 -23.00
CA HIS A 59 49.34 4.74 -24.29
C HIS A 59 49.37 3.42 -25.08
N ILE A 60 49.04 3.48 -26.36
CA ILE A 60 49.14 2.37 -27.31
C ILE A 60 50.53 2.44 -27.95
N THR A 61 51.33 1.41 -27.74
CA THR A 61 52.74 1.36 -28.15
C THR A 61 52.96 0.39 -29.30
N ASP A 62 54.07 0.58 -30.00
CA ASP A 62 54.54 -0.32 -31.06
C ASP A 62 54.78 -1.74 -30.48
N GLY A 63 54.53 -2.76 -31.30
CA GLY A 63 54.75 -4.16 -30.93
C GLY A 63 56.23 -4.54 -30.86
N ASP A 64 57.10 -3.82 -31.58
CA ASP A 64 58.55 -4.06 -31.61
C ASP A 64 59.34 -3.15 -30.65
N ASP A 65 58.77 -2.02 -30.23
CA ASP A 65 59.37 -1.06 -29.30
C ASP A 65 58.31 -0.45 -28.37
N GLY A 66 58.16 -1.03 -27.17
CA GLY A 66 57.18 -0.56 -26.18
C GLY A 66 57.45 0.84 -25.61
N THR A 67 58.51 1.54 -26.03
CA THR A 67 58.74 2.96 -25.70
C THR A 67 58.17 3.93 -26.72
N ARG A 68 57.85 3.46 -27.93
CA ARG A 68 57.31 4.27 -29.03
C ARG A 68 55.80 4.09 -29.12
N LEU A 69 55.07 5.16 -29.44
CA LEU A 69 53.65 5.04 -29.78
C LEU A 69 53.50 4.22 -31.05
N ASP A 70 52.37 3.51 -31.16
CA ASP A 70 52.04 2.71 -32.34
C ASP A 70 52.05 3.60 -33.61
N PRO A 71 52.96 3.34 -34.57
CA PRO A 71 53.11 4.16 -35.76
C PRO A 71 51.96 4.00 -36.75
N THR A 72 51.07 3.01 -36.56
CA THR A 72 49.90 2.77 -37.43
C THR A 72 48.70 3.65 -37.06
N LEU A 73 48.73 4.29 -35.88
CA LEU A 73 47.69 5.17 -35.38
C LEU A 73 48.12 6.64 -35.44
N ASP A 74 47.13 7.54 -35.52
CA ASP A 74 47.39 8.96 -35.24
C ASP A 74 47.85 9.10 -33.77
N PRO A 75 48.89 9.89 -33.47
CA PRO A 75 49.37 10.08 -32.10
C PRO A 75 48.28 10.49 -31.10
N SER A 76 47.25 11.22 -31.54
CA SER A 76 46.10 11.61 -30.70
C SER A 76 45.19 10.45 -30.29
N LEU A 77 45.21 9.34 -31.03
CA LEU A 77 44.49 8.09 -30.72
C LEU A 77 45.36 7.10 -29.94
N ALA A 78 46.69 7.23 -30.03
CA ALA A 78 47.65 6.39 -29.32
C ALA A 78 47.97 6.91 -27.90
N ILE A 79 47.56 8.12 -27.53
CA ILE A 79 47.64 8.64 -26.16
C ILE A 79 46.41 8.23 -25.33
N PRO A 80 46.51 8.23 -23.98
CA PRO A 80 45.41 7.93 -23.08
C PRO A 80 44.13 8.69 -23.41
N GLN A 81 43.02 7.98 -23.44
CA GLN A 81 41.69 8.57 -23.64
C GLN A 81 40.95 8.72 -22.32
N SER A 82 40.25 9.84 -22.17
CA SER A 82 39.44 10.13 -20.99
C SER A 82 38.19 9.26 -20.94
N THR A 83 37.83 8.80 -19.75
CA THR A 83 36.53 8.17 -19.46
C THR A 83 35.67 9.14 -18.66
N ILE A 84 34.41 9.32 -19.05
CA ILE A 84 33.47 10.20 -18.35
C ILE A 84 32.43 9.36 -17.64
N VAL A 85 32.18 9.68 -16.37
CA VAL A 85 31.08 9.14 -15.58
C VAL A 85 30.29 10.28 -14.95
N ALA A 86 29.06 10.04 -14.53
CA ALA A 86 28.23 11.06 -13.88
C ALA A 86 27.86 10.65 -12.46
N THR A 87 27.81 11.63 -11.56
CA THR A 87 27.18 11.46 -10.26
C THR A 87 25.67 11.45 -10.39
N ARG A 88 25.00 10.88 -9.39
CA ARG A 88 23.56 11.10 -9.20
C ARG A 88 23.31 12.50 -8.63
N ALA A 89 22.05 12.84 -8.38
CA ALA A 89 21.68 14.17 -7.89
C ALA A 89 22.19 14.39 -6.45
N ALA A 90 23.02 15.41 -6.27
CA ALA A 90 23.47 15.93 -4.97
C ALA A 90 23.93 14.84 -3.97
N PRO A 91 24.89 13.96 -4.33
CA PRO A 91 25.45 13.03 -3.38
C PRO A 91 26.26 13.77 -2.31
N HIS A 92 26.27 13.24 -1.10
CA HIS A 92 27.19 13.71 -0.05
C HIS A 92 28.62 13.19 -0.31
N GLU A 93 28.72 12.01 -0.95
CA GLU A 93 29.98 11.39 -1.32
C GLU A 93 29.84 10.65 -2.65
N HIS A 94 30.85 10.76 -3.51
CA HIS A 94 30.96 9.98 -4.73
C HIS A 94 32.29 9.23 -4.79
N GLN A 95 32.26 7.94 -5.11
CA GLN A 95 33.45 7.09 -5.17
C GLN A 95 33.69 6.57 -6.58
N LEU A 96 34.90 6.79 -7.07
CA LEU A 96 35.45 6.10 -8.22
C LEU A 96 36.33 4.97 -7.70
N GLN A 97 35.86 3.74 -7.86
CA GLN A 97 36.60 2.57 -7.39
C GLN A 97 37.38 1.98 -8.55
N LEU A 98 38.70 2.12 -8.46
CA LEU A 98 39.68 1.66 -9.42
C LEU A 98 40.30 0.34 -8.96
N ILE A 99 40.76 -0.44 -9.93
CA ILE A 99 41.41 -1.71 -9.68
C ILE A 99 42.54 -1.93 -10.67
N PHE A 100 43.66 -2.44 -10.17
CA PHE A 100 44.73 -3.00 -11.00
C PHE A 100 44.58 -4.52 -10.97
N PRO A 101 43.95 -5.16 -11.99
CA PRO A 101 43.57 -6.57 -11.91
C PRO A 101 44.75 -7.52 -11.73
N GLN A 102 45.88 -7.20 -12.38
CA GLN A 102 47.12 -7.98 -12.33
C GLN A 102 48.13 -7.42 -11.30
N GLY A 103 47.76 -6.35 -10.58
CA GLY A 103 48.69 -5.59 -9.76
C GLY A 103 49.48 -4.56 -10.55
N LEU A 104 50.57 -4.09 -9.94
CA LEU A 104 51.46 -3.08 -10.51
C LEU A 104 52.91 -3.52 -10.29
N PHE A 105 53.58 -4.01 -11.35
CA PHE A 105 54.91 -4.62 -11.27
C PHE A 105 55.65 -4.60 -12.62
N THR A 106 56.96 -4.84 -12.58
CA THR A 106 57.78 -5.16 -13.78
C THR A 106 58.18 -6.64 -13.74
N GLN A 107 58.27 -7.32 -14.89
CA GLN A 107 58.73 -8.72 -14.92
C GLN A 107 60.24 -8.85 -14.67
N GLU A 108 61.02 -7.78 -14.90
CA GLU A 108 62.46 -7.71 -14.62
C GLU A 108 62.73 -7.83 -13.11
N ASP A 109 62.04 -7.02 -12.29
CA ASP A 109 62.07 -7.11 -10.82
C ASP A 109 60.74 -6.63 -10.24
N GLY A 110 60.04 -7.55 -9.57
CA GLY A 110 58.75 -7.30 -8.93
C GLY A 110 58.80 -6.33 -7.74
N ASN A 111 60.00 -5.98 -7.25
CA ASN A 111 60.17 -5.02 -6.15
C ASN A 111 60.31 -3.57 -6.62
N ILE A 112 60.46 -3.34 -7.94
CA ILE A 112 60.53 -1.99 -8.49
C ILE A 112 59.16 -1.33 -8.33
N ARG A 113 59.14 -0.24 -7.55
CA ARG A 113 57.94 0.58 -7.39
C ARG A 113 57.66 1.35 -8.67
N LEU A 114 56.49 1.13 -9.21
CA LEU A 114 55.95 1.88 -10.34
C LEU A 114 54.95 2.92 -9.84
N ARG A 115 54.83 4.01 -10.58
CA ARG A 115 53.85 5.08 -10.36
C ARG A 115 52.94 5.21 -11.58
N VAL A 116 51.65 5.39 -11.31
CA VAL A 116 50.63 5.69 -12.32
C VAL A 116 49.92 6.99 -11.92
N PRO A 117 50.07 8.06 -12.72
CA PRO A 117 49.39 9.33 -12.49
C PRO A 117 47.95 9.28 -13.04
N VAL A 118 47.04 9.97 -12.37
CA VAL A 118 45.63 10.08 -12.73
C VAL A 118 45.21 11.54 -12.61
N ARG A 119 44.54 12.06 -13.64
CA ARG A 119 43.92 13.39 -13.64
C ARG A 119 42.41 13.26 -13.66
N LEU A 120 41.75 14.20 -12.98
CA LEU A 120 40.30 14.29 -12.96
C LEU A 120 39.85 15.71 -13.27
N ARG A 121 38.71 15.83 -13.95
CA ARG A 121 38.00 17.10 -14.12
C ARG A 121 36.55 16.92 -13.73
N LEU A 122 35.96 17.98 -13.19
CA LEU A 122 34.55 18.03 -12.85
C LEU A 122 33.86 19.16 -13.60
N ARG A 123 32.62 18.91 -14.03
CA ARG A 123 31.69 19.97 -14.45
C ARG A 123 30.28 19.66 -14.00
N LEU A 124 29.48 20.71 -13.79
CA LEU A 124 28.04 20.54 -13.60
C LEU A 124 27.40 20.09 -14.93
N ARG A 125 26.54 19.07 -14.87
CA ARG A 125 25.90 18.46 -16.05
C ARG A 125 25.08 19.45 -16.90
N ASN A 126 24.59 20.54 -16.31
CA ASN A 126 23.74 21.53 -16.97
C ASN A 126 24.51 22.79 -17.45
N GLY A 127 25.74 22.63 -17.94
CA GLY A 127 26.48 23.72 -18.61
C GLY A 127 27.62 24.35 -17.81
N GLY A 128 28.16 23.66 -16.80
CA GLY A 128 29.38 24.11 -16.12
C GLY A 128 30.63 23.96 -17.00
N ALA A 129 31.61 24.85 -16.82
CA ALA A 129 32.96 24.66 -17.35
C ALA A 129 33.67 23.50 -16.63
N TRP A 130 34.55 22.80 -17.35
CA TRP A 130 35.43 21.81 -16.74
C TRP A 130 36.42 22.49 -15.79
N ARG A 131 36.44 22.03 -14.55
CA ARG A 131 37.38 22.46 -13.51
C ARG A 131 38.32 21.30 -13.20
N ASN A 132 39.60 21.58 -13.18
CA ASN A 132 40.64 20.57 -12.97
C ASN A 132 40.77 20.26 -11.47
N LEU A 133 40.86 18.96 -11.14
CA LEU A 133 41.27 18.50 -9.82
C LEU A 133 42.79 18.31 -9.76
N PRO A 134 43.37 18.21 -8.55
CA PRO A 134 44.78 17.87 -8.39
C PRO A 134 45.14 16.56 -9.09
N GLU A 135 46.31 16.51 -9.72
CA GLU A 135 46.86 15.27 -10.28
C GLU A 135 47.26 14.34 -9.13
N LEU A 136 46.83 13.08 -9.19
CA LEU A 136 47.07 12.08 -8.15
C LEU A 136 48.01 10.99 -8.65
N HIS A 137 48.97 10.56 -7.84
CA HIS A 137 49.88 9.47 -8.20
C HIS A 137 49.65 8.26 -7.29
N PHE A 138 49.38 7.12 -7.92
CA PHE A 138 49.33 5.84 -7.22
C PHE A 138 50.64 5.08 -7.42
N GLN A 139 51.25 4.58 -6.34
CA GLN A 139 52.53 3.88 -6.36
C GLN A 139 52.40 2.48 -5.73
N ALA A 140 52.95 1.46 -6.38
CA ALA A 140 53.04 0.10 -5.81
C ALA A 140 54.11 -0.76 -6.49
N ALA A 141 54.42 -1.90 -5.89
CA ALA A 141 55.29 -2.97 -6.42
C ALA A 141 54.70 -4.34 -6.01
N ASN A 142 53.57 -4.72 -6.60
CA ASN A 142 52.82 -5.91 -6.17
C ASN A 142 52.29 -6.69 -7.38
N LEU A 143 52.47 -8.01 -7.38
CA LEU A 143 51.97 -8.92 -8.42
C LEU A 143 50.53 -9.38 -8.18
N ARG A 144 49.89 -8.93 -7.10
CA ARG A 144 48.50 -9.23 -6.77
C ARG A 144 47.60 -8.06 -7.13
N GLN A 145 46.32 -8.35 -7.30
CA GLN A 145 45.30 -7.33 -7.53
C GLN A 145 45.36 -6.23 -6.46
N LEU A 146 45.40 -4.98 -6.91
CA LEU A 146 45.37 -3.78 -6.06
C LEU A 146 44.07 -3.03 -6.26
N ARG A 147 43.50 -2.50 -5.17
CA ARG A 147 42.33 -1.62 -5.20
C ARG A 147 42.74 -0.21 -4.82
N ALA A 148 42.28 0.76 -5.58
CA ALA A 148 42.51 2.17 -5.32
C ALA A 148 41.16 2.89 -5.45
N THR A 149 40.81 3.75 -4.51
CA THR A 149 39.53 4.48 -4.54
C THR A 149 39.81 5.97 -4.53
N ILE A 150 39.13 6.72 -5.39
CA ILE A 150 39.07 8.18 -5.32
C ILE A 150 37.70 8.55 -4.77
N ARG A 151 37.67 9.30 -3.67
CA ARG A 151 36.44 9.77 -3.01
C ARG A 151 36.33 11.27 -3.18
N LEU A 152 35.23 11.71 -3.77
CA LEU A 152 34.83 13.11 -3.83
C LEU A 152 33.79 13.31 -2.73
N ILE A 153 34.07 14.17 -1.76
CA ILE A 153 33.24 14.35 -0.56
C ILE A 153 32.79 15.80 -0.52
N TRP A 154 31.49 16.06 -0.59
CA TRP A 154 30.94 17.41 -0.46
C TRP A 154 30.82 17.77 1.02
N THR A 155 31.72 18.61 1.52
CA THR A 155 31.79 18.99 2.94
C THR A 155 32.54 20.31 3.13
N ASP A 156 32.12 21.08 4.12
CA ASP A 156 32.79 22.30 4.64
C ASP A 156 33.99 21.98 5.55
N ARG A 157 34.27 20.69 5.80
CA ARG A 157 35.40 20.26 6.62
C ARG A 157 36.72 20.56 5.92
N VAL A 158 37.66 21.12 6.68
CA VAL A 158 39.05 21.27 6.23
C VAL A 158 39.76 19.91 6.25
N ALA A 159 40.34 19.52 5.12
CA ALA A 159 41.14 18.30 5.02
C ALA A 159 42.39 18.39 5.91
N THR A 160 42.78 17.27 6.52
CA THR A 160 44.13 17.17 7.12
C THR A 160 45.07 16.58 6.06
N PRO A 161 46.03 17.35 5.52
CA PRO A 161 46.95 16.87 4.50
C PRO A 161 47.59 15.56 4.92
N SER A 162 47.62 14.58 4.01
CA SER A 162 48.22 13.27 4.26
C SER A 162 48.63 12.63 2.94
N ALA A 163 49.66 11.78 3.00
CA ALA A 163 50.15 11.02 1.85
C ALA A 163 50.77 9.69 2.28
N ALA A 164 50.57 8.66 1.46
CA ALA A 164 51.21 7.37 1.70
C ALA A 164 52.74 7.48 1.49
N SER A 165 53.52 6.85 2.37
CA SER A 165 54.99 6.95 2.36
C SER A 165 55.70 5.91 1.48
N GLY A 166 54.97 4.96 0.88
CA GLY A 166 55.60 3.89 0.10
C GLY A 166 54.70 3.11 -0.86
N GLU A 167 53.45 2.84 -0.50
CA GLU A 167 52.48 2.17 -1.37
C GLU A 167 51.10 2.83 -1.22
N GLY A 168 50.40 3.04 -2.32
CA GLY A 168 49.10 3.69 -2.39
C GLY A 168 49.14 5.06 -3.06
N TRP A 169 48.30 5.98 -2.60
CA TRP A 169 48.29 7.35 -3.10
C TRP A 169 49.40 8.17 -2.43
N VAL A 170 50.46 8.44 -3.19
CA VAL A 170 51.72 9.00 -2.65
C VAL A 170 51.93 10.48 -2.94
N GLU A 171 51.24 11.02 -3.94
CA GLU A 171 51.41 12.41 -4.36
C GLU A 171 50.08 13.01 -4.86
N ALA A 172 49.80 14.25 -4.47
CA ALA A 172 48.76 15.09 -5.06
C ALA A 172 49.37 16.42 -5.48
N ARG A 173 49.00 16.93 -6.66
CA ARG A 173 49.62 18.12 -7.24
C ARG A 173 48.61 19.09 -7.82
N ARG A 174 48.67 20.35 -7.37
CA ARG A 174 47.81 21.45 -7.86
C ARG A 174 48.39 22.08 -9.11
N HIS A 175 49.70 22.14 -9.26
CA HIS A 175 50.38 22.71 -10.43
C HIS A 175 51.40 21.73 -11.00
N CYS A 176 51.15 21.23 -12.22
CA CYS A 176 52.11 20.45 -12.99
C CYS A 176 52.67 21.33 -14.12
N PRO A 177 53.98 21.59 -14.15
CA PRO A 177 54.59 22.46 -15.16
C PRO A 177 54.46 21.88 -16.59
N ALA A 178 54.50 22.78 -17.57
CA ALA A 178 54.54 22.44 -18.99
C ALA A 178 55.76 21.56 -19.32
N GLN A 179 55.60 20.64 -20.29
CA GLN A 179 56.68 19.77 -20.74
C GLN A 179 57.87 20.60 -21.26
N THR A 180 59.09 20.33 -20.79
CA THR A 180 60.31 21.04 -21.21
C THR A 180 60.96 20.43 -22.46
N VAL A 181 60.36 19.39 -23.01
CA VAL A 181 60.83 18.61 -24.16
C VAL A 181 59.81 18.73 -25.29
N VAL A 182 60.25 18.76 -26.55
CA VAL A 182 59.32 18.89 -27.70
C VAL A 182 58.43 17.64 -27.81
N PRO A 183 57.11 17.76 -28.07
CA PRO A 183 56.33 18.98 -28.23
C PRO A 183 56.06 19.68 -26.90
N GLU A 184 56.09 21.01 -26.91
CA GLU A 184 55.64 21.81 -25.75
C GLU A 184 54.14 21.57 -25.55
N ASN A 185 53.73 21.26 -24.32
CA ASN A 185 52.32 21.07 -23.96
C ASN A 185 51.95 21.99 -22.80
N THR A 186 50.65 22.27 -22.64
CA THR A 186 50.14 23.15 -21.60
C THR A 186 50.34 22.57 -20.20
N GLU A 187 50.61 23.46 -19.24
CA GLU A 187 50.62 23.12 -17.82
C GLU A 187 49.26 22.62 -17.33
N TRP A 188 49.26 21.80 -16.28
CA TRP A 188 48.05 21.38 -15.59
C TRP A 188 47.90 22.15 -14.28
N VAL A 189 46.89 23.02 -14.22
CA VAL A 189 46.57 23.79 -13.02
C VAL A 189 45.21 23.34 -12.51
N ALA A 190 45.19 22.81 -11.28
CA ALA A 190 43.97 22.50 -10.57
C ALA A 190 43.29 23.77 -10.05
N ASP A 191 41.99 23.64 -9.76
CA ASP A 191 41.17 24.74 -9.28
C ASP A 191 41.73 25.42 -8.01
N GLN A 192 41.48 26.71 -7.86
CA GLN A 192 41.97 27.49 -6.72
C GLN A 192 41.44 27.00 -5.37
N ALA A 193 40.32 26.27 -5.35
CA ALA A 193 39.78 25.60 -4.17
C ALA A 193 40.75 24.59 -3.51
N PHE A 194 41.79 24.13 -4.22
CA PHE A 194 42.81 23.22 -3.69
C PHE A 194 44.04 23.94 -3.13
N GLY A 195 43.93 25.25 -2.86
CA GLY A 195 44.95 26.10 -2.28
C GLY A 195 45.63 27.03 -3.30
N THR A 196 46.35 28.02 -2.81
CA THR A 196 47.08 29.00 -3.66
C THR A 196 48.54 29.17 -3.25
N SER A 197 48.94 28.63 -2.11
CA SER A 197 50.31 28.71 -1.61
C SER A 197 51.22 27.64 -2.24
N GLU A 198 52.52 27.89 -2.14
CA GLU A 198 53.57 26.92 -2.42
C GLU A 198 53.93 26.14 -1.15
N PRO A 199 54.48 24.92 -1.27
CA PRO A 199 54.68 24.13 -2.49
C PRO A 199 53.35 23.61 -3.07
N ALA A 200 53.12 23.76 -4.38
CA ALA A 200 51.89 23.33 -5.07
C ALA A 200 51.75 21.79 -5.25
N TRP A 201 52.44 21.00 -4.43
CA TRP A 201 52.45 19.54 -4.44
C TRP A 201 52.54 19.00 -3.00
N MET A 202 51.93 17.85 -2.78
CA MET A 202 51.89 17.14 -1.50
C MET A 202 52.41 15.72 -1.69
N ALA A 203 53.36 15.31 -0.85
CA ALA A 203 53.79 13.93 -0.65
C ALA A 203 54.17 13.72 0.82
N ALA A 204 54.44 12.48 1.23
CA ALA A 204 54.69 12.14 2.64
C ALA A 204 55.82 12.98 3.30
N GLY A 205 56.81 13.42 2.52
CA GLY A 205 57.94 14.21 3.01
C GLY A 205 57.66 15.70 3.23
N ASN A 206 56.56 16.25 2.71
CA ASN A 206 56.25 17.69 2.81
C ASN A 206 54.82 18.00 3.31
N VAL A 207 54.13 17.02 3.90
CA VAL A 207 52.75 17.18 4.41
C VAL A 207 52.60 18.36 5.38
N GLY A 208 53.63 18.66 6.19
CA GLY A 208 53.60 19.79 7.13
C GLY A 208 53.85 21.17 6.51
N THR A 209 54.27 21.23 5.25
CA THR A 209 54.64 22.48 4.56
C THR A 209 53.95 22.66 3.20
N THR A 210 53.18 21.67 2.73
CA THR A 210 52.46 21.71 1.44
C THR A 210 51.45 22.85 1.38
N GLY A 211 51.32 23.46 0.19
CA GLY A 211 50.26 24.41 -0.13
C GLY A 211 49.01 23.77 -0.74
N VAL A 212 49.00 22.44 -0.93
CA VAL A 212 47.81 21.69 -1.37
C VAL A 212 46.83 21.55 -0.22
N GLN A 213 45.59 21.99 -0.44
CA GLN A 213 44.49 21.93 0.50
C GLN A 213 43.40 20.98 0.00
N SER A 214 42.49 20.58 0.89
CA SER A 214 41.29 19.79 0.54
C SER A 214 41.56 18.40 -0.04
N VAL A 215 42.76 17.84 0.18
CA VAL A 215 43.15 16.49 -0.26
C VAL A 215 43.77 15.70 0.89
N GLU A 216 43.29 14.47 1.09
CA GLU A 216 43.84 13.48 2.04
C GLU A 216 44.17 12.21 1.25
N LEU A 217 45.37 11.67 1.38
CA LEU A 217 45.79 10.46 0.66
C LEU A 217 46.29 9.40 1.63
N ASP A 218 45.83 8.16 1.41
CA ASP A 218 46.29 6.99 2.14
C ASP A 218 46.67 5.82 1.20
N ARG A 219 46.89 4.64 1.77
CA ARG A 219 47.28 3.44 1.00
C ARG A 219 46.22 3.01 -0.04
N TYR A 220 44.94 3.22 0.25
CA TYR A 220 43.80 2.69 -0.49
C TYR A 220 42.91 3.79 -1.11
N GLU A 221 42.87 4.96 -0.52
CA GLU A 221 41.92 6.04 -0.79
C GLU A 221 42.62 7.39 -1.02
N ALA A 222 42.19 8.10 -2.06
CA ALA A 222 42.44 9.52 -2.24
C ALA A 222 41.13 10.24 -1.98
N ARG A 223 41.06 11.05 -0.92
CA ARG A 223 39.87 11.82 -0.53
C ARG A 223 40.07 13.27 -0.96
N ILE A 224 39.18 13.75 -1.81
CA ILE A 224 39.11 15.11 -2.28
C ILE A 224 37.86 15.73 -1.66
N LEU A 225 38.06 16.70 -0.79
CA LEU A 225 36.99 17.43 -0.12
C LEU A 225 36.60 18.61 -1.00
N LEU A 226 35.31 18.71 -1.30
CA LEU A 226 34.72 19.72 -2.15
C LEU A 226 33.83 20.59 -1.28
N ASP A 227 34.26 21.83 -1.02
CA ASP A 227 33.46 22.79 -0.25
C ASP A 227 32.13 23.07 -1.00
N PRO A 228 30.95 22.84 -0.41
CA PRO A 228 29.66 23.13 -1.04
C PRO A 228 29.49 24.59 -1.48
N ALA A 229 30.23 25.54 -0.91
CA ALA A 229 30.23 26.94 -1.35
C ALA A 229 30.84 27.10 -2.75
N ASP A 230 31.93 26.39 -3.03
CA ASP A 230 32.63 26.42 -4.34
C ASP A 230 32.10 25.34 -5.30
N TRP A 231 31.60 24.24 -4.76
CA TRP A 231 31.16 23.04 -5.47
C TRP A 231 29.70 22.74 -5.08
N PRO A 232 28.72 23.48 -5.61
CA PRO A 232 27.33 23.35 -5.17
C PRO A 232 26.78 21.93 -5.36
N PRO A 233 25.87 21.47 -4.48
CA PRO A 233 25.22 20.18 -4.63
C PRO A 233 24.51 20.08 -5.98
N GLY A 234 24.77 19.02 -6.73
CA GLY A 234 24.22 18.86 -8.07
C GLY A 234 24.58 17.54 -8.73
N MET A 235 24.26 17.40 -10.01
CA MET A 235 24.77 16.31 -10.84
C MET A 235 26.07 16.76 -11.52
N TRP A 236 27.17 16.09 -11.18
CA TRP A 236 28.49 16.38 -11.69
C TRP A 236 28.91 15.30 -12.69
N GLU A 237 29.48 15.74 -13.81
CA GLU A 237 30.22 14.86 -14.70
C GLU A 237 31.68 14.86 -14.28
N ILE A 238 32.25 13.68 -14.19
CA ILE A 238 33.62 13.44 -13.77
C ILE A 238 34.34 12.79 -14.94
N GLU A 239 35.31 13.49 -15.47
CA GLU A 239 36.24 12.96 -16.43
C GLU A 239 37.47 12.43 -15.69
N ILE A 240 37.88 11.21 -16.00
CA ILE A 240 39.09 10.59 -15.48
C ILE A 240 39.98 10.10 -16.61
N ILE A 241 41.26 10.40 -16.52
CA ILE A 241 42.28 9.96 -17.47
C ILE A 241 43.48 9.44 -16.69
N ARG A 242 44.08 8.34 -17.14
CA ARG A 242 45.33 7.82 -16.59
C ARG A 242 46.50 8.25 -17.46
N GLY A 243 47.69 8.41 -16.88
CA GLY A 243 48.91 8.68 -17.63
C GLY A 243 49.78 7.44 -17.84
N ALA A 244 50.99 7.70 -18.32
CA ALA A 244 52.05 6.72 -18.50
C ALA A 244 52.56 6.23 -17.14
N CYS A 245 52.82 4.92 -17.06
CA CYS A 245 53.48 4.32 -15.91
C CYS A 245 54.98 4.62 -15.94
N PHE A 246 55.62 4.81 -14.78
CA PHE A 246 57.07 5.02 -14.69
C PHE A 246 57.67 4.50 -13.37
N LYS A 247 58.99 4.27 -13.34
CA LYS A 247 59.71 3.84 -12.14
C LYS A 247 59.76 4.99 -11.12
N ALA A 248 59.36 4.72 -9.88
CA ALA A 248 59.38 5.70 -8.79
C ALA A 248 60.79 6.24 -8.50
N SER A 249 61.84 5.45 -8.73
CA SER A 249 63.24 5.84 -8.57
C SER A 249 63.68 6.96 -9.52
N ASN A 250 62.99 7.11 -10.66
CA ASN A 250 63.31 8.10 -11.68
C ASN A 250 62.54 9.40 -11.49
N TRP A 251 61.67 9.46 -10.48
CA TRP A 251 60.76 10.58 -10.24
C TRP A 251 61.26 11.52 -9.15
N THR A 252 61.30 12.81 -9.46
CA THR A 252 61.61 13.87 -8.51
C THR A 252 60.39 14.76 -8.31
N ALA A 253 59.70 14.58 -7.19
CA ALA A 253 58.46 15.30 -6.88
C ALA A 253 58.66 16.83 -6.77
N SER A 254 59.75 17.31 -6.18
CA SER A 254 59.96 18.75 -5.97
C SER A 254 60.00 19.57 -7.26
N SER A 255 60.49 18.99 -8.36
CA SER A 255 60.66 19.65 -9.66
C SER A 255 59.75 19.10 -10.77
N TYR A 256 58.89 18.12 -10.48
CA TYR A 256 58.08 17.39 -11.49
C TYR A 256 58.96 16.83 -12.62
N GLN A 257 60.06 16.18 -12.24
CA GLN A 257 61.02 15.66 -13.22
C GLN A 257 61.04 14.14 -13.25
N LEU A 258 61.01 13.60 -14.47
CA LEU A 258 61.29 12.20 -14.75
C LEU A 258 62.66 12.10 -15.42
N SER A 259 63.61 11.44 -14.75
CA SER A 259 65.00 11.30 -15.20
C SER A 259 65.66 12.65 -15.58
N GLY A 260 65.38 13.71 -14.81
CA GLY A 260 66.00 15.03 -14.95
C GLY A 260 65.36 16.00 -15.96
N SER A 261 64.24 15.64 -16.60
CA SER A 261 63.46 16.53 -17.47
C SER A 261 62.00 16.59 -17.02
N VAL A 262 61.27 17.64 -17.39
CA VAL A 262 59.82 17.75 -17.12
C VAL A 262 59.06 17.09 -18.26
N TRP A 263 58.31 16.02 -17.98
CA TRP A 263 57.57 15.23 -18.97
C TRP A 263 56.07 15.44 -18.82
N ASP A 264 55.36 15.51 -19.95
CA ASP A 264 53.92 15.29 -19.96
C ASP A 264 53.63 13.80 -19.89
N LEU A 265 53.19 13.36 -18.72
CA LEU A 265 52.89 11.96 -18.45
C LEU A 265 51.63 11.47 -19.19
N PHE A 266 50.85 12.36 -19.80
CA PHE A 266 49.63 12.03 -20.56
C PHE A 266 49.83 12.14 -22.08
N GLY A 267 50.94 12.75 -22.52
CA GLY A 267 51.29 12.95 -23.91
C GLY A 267 52.46 12.07 -24.37
N TYR A 268 53.27 12.60 -25.27
CA TYR A 268 54.48 11.98 -25.78
C TYR A 268 55.57 13.04 -26.01
N ARG A 269 56.81 12.60 -26.25
CA ARG A 269 57.91 13.47 -26.72
C ARG A 269 58.40 13.07 -28.11
N ASN A 270 59.15 13.96 -28.74
CA ASN A 270 59.76 13.81 -30.06
C ASN A 270 58.72 13.50 -31.15
N PRO A 271 58.08 14.50 -31.77
CA PRO A 271 57.05 14.29 -32.78
C PRO A 271 57.49 13.45 -33.99
N ALA A 272 58.78 13.40 -34.30
CA ALA A 272 59.33 12.56 -35.36
C ALA A 272 59.42 11.07 -34.98
N ALA A 273 59.47 10.76 -33.68
CA ALA A 273 59.41 9.42 -33.12
C ALA A 273 58.73 9.49 -31.73
N PRO A 274 57.39 9.53 -31.70
CA PRO A 274 56.62 9.72 -30.47
C PRO A 274 56.98 8.67 -29.42
N THR A 275 57.57 9.10 -28.30
CA THR A 275 58.01 8.20 -27.22
C THR A 275 57.37 8.55 -25.89
N ILE A 276 57.14 7.53 -25.07
CA ILE A 276 56.53 7.64 -23.74
C ILE A 276 57.58 7.57 -22.63
N ALA A 277 57.14 7.85 -21.39
CA ALA A 277 57.97 7.95 -20.18
C ALA A 277 58.80 6.69 -19.85
N MET A 278 58.26 5.50 -20.14
CA MET A 278 58.87 4.20 -19.87
C MET A 278 58.27 3.17 -20.83
N SER A 279 59.04 2.15 -21.21
CA SER A 279 58.52 1.05 -22.03
C SER A 279 57.33 0.36 -21.34
N ARG A 280 56.31 0.02 -22.13
CA ARG A 280 55.19 -0.84 -21.72
C ARG A 280 55.49 -2.33 -21.83
N ASP A 281 56.66 -2.70 -22.32
CA ASP A 281 57.05 -4.10 -22.41
C ASP A 281 57.29 -4.67 -21.02
N GLN A 282 56.80 -5.90 -20.79
CA GLN A 282 57.05 -6.64 -19.55
C GLN A 282 56.63 -5.91 -18.27
N ILE A 283 55.60 -5.06 -18.32
CA ILE A 283 54.99 -4.45 -17.13
C ILE A 283 53.53 -4.86 -16.98
N GLY A 284 53.09 -5.03 -15.74
CA GLY A 284 51.67 -5.11 -15.39
C GLY A 284 51.22 -3.76 -14.87
N ASP A 285 50.46 -2.98 -15.65
CA ASP A 285 50.01 -1.64 -15.26
C ASP A 285 48.54 -1.37 -15.58
N ASN A 286 47.77 -2.40 -15.93
CA ASN A 286 46.38 -2.25 -16.34
C ASN A 286 45.53 -1.66 -15.19
N LEU A 287 44.83 -0.55 -15.46
CA LEU A 287 43.98 0.16 -14.52
C LEU A 287 42.54 0.19 -15.06
N MET A 288 41.60 -0.31 -14.26
CA MET A 288 40.18 -0.32 -14.60
C MET A 288 39.36 0.51 -13.61
N LEU A 289 38.41 1.29 -14.13
CA LEU A 289 37.32 1.86 -13.37
C LEU A 289 36.22 0.82 -13.20
N LEU A 290 36.21 0.17 -12.04
CA LEU A 290 35.29 -0.94 -11.76
C LEU A 290 33.86 -0.44 -11.56
N ARG A 291 33.70 0.58 -10.72
CA ARG A 291 32.40 1.13 -10.35
C ARG A 291 32.46 2.61 -9.98
N SER A 292 31.35 3.28 -10.26
CA SER A 292 31.05 4.64 -9.86
C SER A 292 29.92 4.58 -8.84
N VAL A 293 30.11 5.13 -7.64
CA VAL A 293 29.17 4.98 -6.51
C VAL A 293 28.79 6.35 -5.98
N SER A 294 27.51 6.71 -6.07
CA SER A 294 26.97 7.90 -5.42
C SER A 294 26.35 7.51 -4.07
N ILE A 295 26.64 8.28 -3.02
CA ILE A 295 26.31 7.96 -1.65
C ILE A 295 25.64 9.17 -0.98
N TRP A 296 24.57 8.91 -0.23
CA TRP A 296 23.87 9.89 0.57
C TRP A 296 23.82 9.45 2.03
N ASN A 297 24.09 10.38 2.95
CA ASN A 297 23.98 10.16 4.38
C ASN A 297 22.56 10.49 4.86
N GLU A 298 21.58 9.85 4.22
CA GLU A 298 20.16 10.02 4.52
C GLU A 298 19.46 8.65 4.49
N THR A 299 18.27 8.59 5.09
CA THR A 299 17.42 7.40 5.06
C THR A 299 16.93 7.18 3.62
N PRO A 300 16.92 5.94 3.11
CA PRO A 300 16.55 5.65 1.72
C PRO A 300 15.08 5.89 1.36
N VAL A 301 14.27 6.32 2.33
CA VAL A 301 12.82 6.43 2.22
C VAL A 301 12.43 7.88 2.46
N VAL A 302 11.60 8.44 1.59
CA VAL A 302 11.00 9.75 1.82
C VAL A 302 10.11 9.65 3.05
N THR A 303 10.30 10.53 4.03
CA THR A 303 9.44 10.56 5.22
C THR A 303 8.02 10.92 4.83
N GLY A 304 7.10 9.97 5.01
CA GLY A 304 5.65 10.19 5.03
C GLY A 304 5.03 9.40 6.18
N ASP A 305 3.70 9.39 6.22
CA ASP A 305 2.90 8.64 7.19
C ASP A 305 2.85 7.17 6.75
N VAL A 306 3.99 6.49 6.92
CA VAL A 306 4.18 5.09 6.51
C VAL A 306 4.91 4.30 7.60
N ALA A 307 4.43 3.09 7.87
CA ALA A 307 5.09 2.14 8.75
C ALA A 307 6.26 1.46 8.02
N LEU A 308 7.39 1.33 8.70
CA LEU A 308 8.65 0.86 8.10
C LEU A 308 9.38 -0.09 9.05
N ILE A 309 10.09 -1.06 8.47
CA ILE A 309 11.03 -1.93 9.16
C ILE A 309 12.41 -1.74 8.53
N ALA A 310 13.38 -1.28 9.33
CA ALA A 310 14.78 -1.30 8.96
C ALA A 310 15.43 -2.57 9.51
N VAL A 311 16.18 -3.25 8.65
CA VAL A 311 16.91 -4.47 9.01
C VAL A 311 18.38 -4.30 8.63
N ARG A 312 19.27 -4.53 9.59
CA ARG A 312 20.72 -4.55 9.38
C ARG A 312 21.25 -5.93 9.74
N ALA A 313 21.74 -6.66 8.74
CA ALA A 313 22.41 -7.94 8.92
C ALA A 313 23.91 -7.83 8.61
N ARG A 314 24.76 -8.40 9.46
CA ARG A 314 26.22 -8.46 9.22
C ARG A 314 26.64 -9.88 8.84
N ASN A 315 27.42 -10.02 7.76
CA ASN A 315 27.95 -11.30 7.27
C ASN A 315 26.90 -12.40 7.07
N ARG A 316 25.66 -12.03 6.74
CA ARG A 316 24.57 -12.97 6.46
C ARG A 316 23.76 -12.54 5.25
N LYS A 317 23.26 -13.53 4.51
CA LYS A 317 22.21 -13.34 3.53
C LYS A 317 20.87 -13.35 4.28
N LEU A 318 20.08 -12.29 4.11
CA LEU A 318 18.72 -12.25 4.62
C LEU A 318 17.80 -13.09 3.72
N ASP A 319 16.97 -13.92 4.34
CA ASP A 319 15.86 -14.60 3.67
C ASP A 319 14.62 -13.68 3.61
N ARG A 320 13.47 -14.21 3.19
CA ARG A 320 12.20 -13.47 3.14
C ARG A 320 11.84 -12.92 4.53
N LEU A 321 11.54 -11.62 4.58
CA LEU A 321 10.99 -10.94 5.76
C LEU A 321 9.47 -11.08 5.76
N SER A 322 8.89 -11.47 6.90
CA SER A 322 7.44 -11.42 7.16
C SER A 322 7.16 -10.70 8.48
N VAL A 323 5.95 -10.15 8.60
CA VAL A 323 5.50 -9.40 9.78
C VAL A 323 3.98 -9.51 9.89
N LEU A 324 3.47 -9.59 11.11
CA LEU A 324 2.06 -9.40 11.42
C LEU A 324 1.80 -7.91 11.66
N ALA A 325 1.02 -7.28 10.78
CA ALA A 325 0.68 -5.87 10.85
C ALA A 325 -0.78 -5.68 11.25
N GLY A 326 -1.02 -4.78 12.22
CA GLY A 326 -2.37 -4.34 12.59
C GLY A 326 -2.49 -2.84 12.42
N GLY A 327 -3.42 -2.39 11.57
CA GLY A 327 -3.71 -0.97 11.38
C GLY A 327 -4.31 -0.36 12.65
N TRP A 328 -3.80 0.79 13.07
CA TRP A 328 -4.41 1.57 14.13
C TRP A 328 -5.61 2.32 13.57
N VAL A 329 -6.77 2.17 14.22
CA VAL A 329 -8.00 2.87 13.85
C VAL A 329 -8.64 3.51 15.07
N PRO A 330 -9.32 4.68 14.93
CA PRO A 330 -10.09 5.26 16.02
C PRO A 330 -11.31 4.38 16.30
N ASP A 331 -11.35 3.80 17.49
CA ASP A 331 -12.43 2.94 17.96
C ASP A 331 -13.40 3.70 18.90
N TRP A 332 -14.62 3.19 19.04
CA TRP A 332 -15.66 3.77 19.89
C TRP A 332 -15.38 3.49 21.37
N ASP A 333 -15.22 4.56 22.16
CA ASP A 333 -14.92 4.49 23.60
C ASP A 333 -16.16 4.55 24.52
N GLY A 334 -17.36 4.67 23.94
CA GLY A 334 -18.62 4.90 24.66
C GLY A 334 -19.14 6.34 24.56
N SER A 335 -18.31 7.27 24.12
CA SER A 335 -18.64 8.70 23.96
C SER A 335 -18.26 9.25 22.58
N GLY A 336 -17.21 8.70 21.96
CA GLY A 336 -16.69 9.14 20.67
C GLY A 336 -15.75 8.11 20.03
N TRP A 337 -15.41 8.32 18.76
CA TRP A 337 -14.40 7.56 18.03
C TRP A 337 -13.03 8.19 18.18
N GLN A 338 -12.45 8.11 19.39
CA GLN A 338 -11.17 8.78 19.69
C GLN A 338 -10.10 7.82 20.24
N ASP A 339 -10.46 6.58 20.54
CA ASP A 339 -9.53 5.62 21.14
C ASP A 339 -8.79 4.84 20.06
N TRP A 340 -7.53 5.17 19.82
CA TRP A 340 -6.70 4.48 18.84
C TRP A 340 -6.42 3.05 19.29
N ARG A 341 -6.96 2.08 18.55
CA ARG A 341 -6.79 0.66 18.83
C ARG A 341 -6.48 -0.15 17.58
N VAL A 342 -5.75 -1.23 17.78
CA VAL A 342 -5.65 -2.31 16.79
C VAL A 342 -6.81 -3.26 17.05
N THR A 343 -7.79 -3.28 16.14
CA THR A 343 -9.00 -4.09 16.23
C THR A 343 -9.25 -4.81 14.91
N ASP A 344 -9.92 -5.94 14.99
CA ASP A 344 -10.42 -6.71 13.85
C ASP A 344 -11.91 -6.42 13.58
N ASN A 345 -12.55 -5.54 14.34
CA ASN A 345 -13.94 -5.15 14.10
C ASN A 345 -14.06 -4.35 12.78
N PRO A 346 -14.97 -4.70 11.85
CA PRO A 346 -15.10 -3.99 10.58
C PRO A 346 -15.55 -2.52 10.67
N ALA A 347 -16.34 -2.14 11.68
CA ALA A 347 -16.95 -0.81 11.74
C ALA A 347 -15.93 0.34 11.92
N PRO A 348 -14.96 0.27 12.88
CA PRO A 348 -13.87 1.23 12.98
C PRO A 348 -13.07 1.39 11.67
N HIS A 349 -12.78 0.28 10.98
CA HIS A 349 -12.04 0.29 9.71
C HIS A 349 -12.82 1.02 8.61
N ILE A 350 -14.12 0.76 8.47
CA ILE A 350 -14.96 1.48 7.49
C ILE A 350 -14.98 2.98 7.78
N ARG A 351 -15.12 3.35 9.05
CA ARG A 351 -15.13 4.76 9.46
C ARG A 351 -13.79 5.46 9.13
N ASP A 352 -12.66 4.81 9.41
CA ASP A 352 -11.32 5.33 9.10
C ASP A 352 -11.07 5.40 7.58
N MET A 353 -11.53 4.42 6.81
CA MET A 353 -11.45 4.47 5.34
C MET A 353 -12.22 5.67 4.75
N LEU A 354 -13.36 6.04 5.35
CA LEU A 354 -14.21 7.14 4.86
C LEU A 354 -13.74 8.52 5.34
N SER A 355 -13.27 8.64 6.59
CA SER A 355 -13.00 9.95 7.24
C SER A 355 -11.61 10.09 7.85
N GLY A 356 -10.79 9.04 7.79
CA GLY A 356 -9.47 8.96 8.39
C GLY A 356 -8.41 9.75 7.63
N MET A 357 -7.23 9.83 8.24
CA MET A 357 -6.10 10.64 7.75
C MET A 357 -5.52 10.15 6.42
N LEU A 358 -5.75 8.88 6.06
CA LEU A 358 -5.23 8.27 4.84
C LEU A 358 -6.11 8.53 3.63
N ASN A 359 -7.36 8.99 3.84
CA ASN A 359 -8.23 9.35 2.74
C ASN A 359 -7.83 10.73 2.20
N ALA A 360 -7.64 10.82 0.88
CA ALA A 360 -7.27 12.06 0.20
C ALA A 360 -8.39 13.11 0.26
N ASP A 361 -9.65 12.68 0.36
CA ASP A 361 -10.83 13.54 0.50
C ASP A 361 -11.72 13.00 1.64
N PRO A 362 -11.37 13.28 2.90
CA PRO A 362 -12.06 12.71 4.06
C PRO A 362 -13.46 13.30 4.21
N LEU A 363 -14.45 12.43 4.42
CA LEU A 363 -15.83 12.87 4.64
C LEU A 363 -15.96 13.61 5.99
N PRO A 364 -16.72 14.72 6.05
CA PRO A 364 -17.01 15.39 7.31
C PRO A 364 -17.87 14.50 8.19
N ALA A 365 -17.70 14.58 9.52
CA ALA A 365 -18.45 13.76 10.48
C ALA A 365 -19.98 13.88 10.33
N ALA A 366 -20.48 15.03 9.88
CA ALA A 366 -21.92 15.24 9.64
C ALA A 366 -22.48 14.42 8.46
N ALA A 367 -21.63 13.94 7.55
CA ALA A 367 -22.02 13.09 6.44
C ALA A 367 -21.93 11.60 6.77
N LEU A 368 -21.49 11.23 7.98
CA LEU A 368 -21.40 9.83 8.42
C LEU A 368 -22.62 9.44 9.27
N ASP A 369 -23.10 8.21 9.07
CA ASP A 369 -24.12 7.59 9.92
C ASP A 369 -23.46 7.04 11.18
N GLU A 370 -23.09 7.95 12.08
CA GLU A 370 -22.42 7.64 13.34
C GLU A 370 -23.22 6.64 14.19
N ALA A 371 -24.55 6.76 14.23
CA ALA A 371 -25.43 5.85 14.97
C ALA A 371 -25.47 4.46 14.32
N GLY A 372 -25.67 4.37 13.00
CA GLY A 372 -25.66 3.10 12.27
C GLY A 372 -24.31 2.37 12.35
N LEU A 373 -23.19 3.10 12.35
CA LEU A 373 -21.85 2.53 12.55
C LEU A 373 -21.62 2.04 13.98
N GLN A 374 -22.16 2.71 15.00
CA GLN A 374 -22.12 2.24 16.39
C GLN A 374 -22.92 0.94 16.57
N ASP A 375 -24.12 0.89 16.02
CA ASP A 375 -24.96 -0.32 16.04
C ASP A 375 -24.28 -1.47 15.32
N PHE A 376 -23.67 -1.20 14.15
CA PHE A 376 -22.91 -2.20 13.40
C PHE A 376 -21.71 -2.71 14.18
N ARG A 377 -20.96 -1.81 14.83
CA ARG A 377 -19.84 -2.20 15.68
C ARG A 377 -20.29 -3.15 16.79
N ALA A 378 -21.37 -2.81 17.50
CA ALA A 378 -21.92 -3.63 18.58
C ALA A 378 -22.39 -5.00 18.07
N HIS A 379 -23.04 -5.03 16.91
CA HIS A 379 -23.49 -6.26 16.25
C HIS A 379 -22.31 -7.16 15.87
N CYS A 380 -21.28 -6.62 15.20
CA CYS A 380 -20.07 -7.36 14.86
C CYS A 380 -19.37 -7.92 16.11
N SER A 381 -19.30 -7.14 17.20
CA SER A 381 -18.74 -7.62 18.47
C SER A 381 -19.56 -8.75 19.11
N GLN A 382 -20.90 -8.71 19.00
CA GLN A 382 -21.78 -9.75 19.54
C GLN A 382 -21.70 -11.05 18.73
N GLN A 383 -21.65 -10.95 17.40
CA GLN A 383 -21.61 -12.11 16.50
C GLN A 383 -20.18 -12.63 16.25
N GLY A 384 -19.16 -11.86 16.65
CA GLY A 384 -17.76 -12.20 16.43
C GLY A 384 -17.30 -12.01 14.98
N TYR A 385 -17.93 -11.12 14.21
CA TYR A 385 -17.54 -10.80 12.84
C TYR A 385 -16.27 -9.93 12.81
N ARG A 386 -15.32 -10.32 11.97
CA ARG A 386 -13.97 -9.75 11.92
C ARG A 386 -13.54 -9.46 10.48
N VAL A 387 -12.61 -8.52 10.31
CA VAL A 387 -11.93 -8.23 9.04
C VAL A 387 -10.41 -8.26 9.23
N ASN A 388 -9.75 -9.08 8.42
CA ASN A 388 -8.31 -9.26 8.39
C ASN A 388 -7.86 -9.32 6.91
N ALA A 389 -7.70 -8.15 6.29
CA ALA A 389 -7.37 -8.02 4.88
C ALA A 389 -6.11 -7.16 4.68
N VAL A 390 -5.35 -7.43 3.62
CA VAL A 390 -4.23 -6.59 3.18
C VAL A 390 -4.64 -5.93 1.87
N LEU A 391 -4.94 -4.63 1.93
CA LEU A 391 -5.49 -3.89 0.80
C LEU A 391 -4.39 -3.14 0.04
N GLU A 392 -4.27 -3.38 -1.26
CA GLU A 392 -3.30 -2.71 -2.14
C GLU A 392 -3.95 -2.39 -3.49
N GLY A 393 -3.74 -1.16 -4.00
CA GLY A 393 -4.12 -0.76 -5.36
C GLY A 393 -5.62 -0.69 -5.65
N GLN A 394 -6.48 -0.79 -4.63
CA GLN A 394 -7.93 -0.73 -4.76
C GLN A 394 -8.51 0.64 -4.41
N SER A 395 -9.75 0.91 -4.83
CA SER A 395 -10.48 2.13 -4.47
C SER A 395 -11.02 2.06 -3.03
N VAL A 396 -11.23 3.22 -2.41
CA VAL A 396 -11.85 3.32 -1.07
C VAL A 396 -13.24 2.64 -1.06
N ALA A 397 -14.03 2.80 -2.12
CA ALA A 397 -15.35 2.17 -2.21
C ALA A 397 -15.28 0.63 -2.19
N THR A 398 -14.32 0.05 -2.91
CA THR A 398 -14.09 -1.40 -2.93
C THR A 398 -13.58 -1.91 -1.58
N ALA A 399 -12.67 -1.17 -0.95
CA ALA A 399 -12.17 -1.48 0.38
C ALA A 399 -13.28 -1.47 1.45
N VAL A 400 -14.14 -0.46 1.42
CA VAL A 400 -15.30 -0.35 2.32
C VAL A 400 -16.32 -1.46 2.05
N GLU A 401 -16.57 -1.80 0.78
CA GLU A 401 -17.46 -2.91 0.42
C GLU A 401 -16.95 -4.25 0.95
N LEU A 402 -15.64 -4.50 0.85
CA LEU A 402 -15.00 -5.70 1.40
C LEU A 402 -15.13 -5.75 2.92
N ALA A 403 -14.79 -4.66 3.62
CA ALA A 403 -14.91 -4.60 5.07
C ALA A 403 -16.36 -4.76 5.54
N ALA A 404 -17.33 -4.12 4.87
CA ALA A 404 -18.74 -4.26 5.16
C ALA A 404 -19.23 -5.69 4.91
N ALA A 405 -18.78 -6.33 3.82
CA ALA A 405 -19.14 -7.70 3.50
C ALA A 405 -18.70 -8.67 4.59
N CYS A 406 -17.53 -8.50 5.22
CA CYS A 406 -17.09 -9.35 6.34
C CYS A 406 -18.08 -9.35 7.53
N GLY A 407 -18.86 -8.28 7.71
CA GLY A 407 -19.92 -8.18 8.72
C GLY A 407 -21.34 -8.40 8.20
N TYR A 408 -21.52 -9.04 7.05
CA TYR A 408 -22.83 -9.24 6.40
C TYR A 408 -23.60 -7.93 6.14
N ALA A 409 -22.86 -6.86 5.83
CA ALA A 409 -23.43 -5.57 5.51
C ALA A 409 -23.07 -5.13 4.08
N ARG A 410 -23.80 -4.15 3.57
CA ARG A 410 -23.46 -3.41 2.35
C ARG A 410 -23.24 -1.94 2.70
N PRO A 411 -22.26 -1.26 2.07
CA PRO A 411 -22.10 0.18 2.28
C PRO A 411 -23.35 0.91 1.82
N MET A 412 -23.74 1.96 2.55
CA MET A 412 -24.79 2.90 2.17
C MET A 412 -24.12 4.21 1.80
N ALA A 413 -24.19 4.58 0.52
CA ALA A 413 -23.62 5.82 -0.01
C ALA A 413 -24.77 6.68 -0.57
N SER A 414 -25.37 7.51 0.29
CA SER A 414 -26.47 8.41 -0.07
C SER A 414 -26.16 9.81 0.48
N GLU A 415 -27.14 10.55 1.00
CA GLU A 415 -26.93 11.82 1.73
C GLU A 415 -26.05 11.63 2.97
N ILE A 416 -26.14 10.44 3.57
CA ILE A 416 -25.34 10.00 4.70
C ILE A 416 -24.65 8.69 4.31
N TRP A 417 -23.41 8.55 4.73
CA TRP A 417 -22.54 7.41 4.49
C TRP A 417 -22.52 6.48 5.70
N GLY A 418 -22.89 5.22 5.50
CA GLY A 418 -23.00 4.23 6.57
C GLY A 418 -23.02 2.81 6.04
N VAL A 419 -23.66 1.92 6.78
CA VAL A 419 -23.79 0.50 6.40
C VAL A 419 -25.24 0.04 6.58
N ALA A 420 -25.73 -0.72 5.61
CA ALA A 420 -26.97 -1.45 5.72
C ALA A 420 -26.63 -2.90 6.11
N MET A 421 -26.89 -3.24 7.37
CA MET A 421 -26.66 -4.59 7.91
C MET A 421 -27.73 -5.55 7.44
N ASP A 422 -27.35 -6.76 7.05
CA ASP A 422 -28.28 -7.85 6.91
C ASP A 422 -28.22 -8.77 8.13
N ARG A 423 -29.26 -8.73 8.95
CA ARG A 423 -29.40 -9.48 10.20
C ARG A 423 -30.83 -9.99 10.38
N ASP A 424 -31.02 -10.84 11.38
CA ASP A 424 -32.35 -11.28 11.80
C ASP A 424 -33.14 -10.08 12.34
N THR A 425 -34.27 -9.81 11.70
CA THR A 425 -35.20 -8.72 12.03
C THR A 425 -36.55 -9.24 12.53
N SER A 426 -36.65 -10.52 12.91
CA SER A 426 -37.90 -11.16 13.38
C SER A 426 -38.58 -10.42 14.54
N LEU A 427 -37.80 -9.79 15.42
CA LEU A 427 -38.30 -9.05 16.59
C LEU A 427 -38.57 -7.57 16.29
N GLU A 428 -38.28 -7.10 15.07
CA GLU A 428 -38.43 -5.70 14.69
C GLU A 428 -39.77 -5.43 14.02
N ALA A 429 -40.35 -4.27 14.39
CA ALA A 429 -41.51 -3.74 13.73
C ALA A 429 -41.10 -3.14 12.36
N PRO A 430 -41.87 -3.40 11.29
CA PRO A 430 -41.63 -2.77 10.00
C PRO A 430 -41.71 -1.24 10.11
N VAL A 431 -40.80 -0.56 9.41
CA VAL A 431 -40.69 0.91 9.37
C VAL A 431 -41.88 1.54 8.62
N GLN A 432 -42.45 0.82 7.65
CA GLN A 432 -43.54 1.31 6.82
C GLN A 432 -44.48 0.18 6.40
N LEU A 433 -45.77 0.51 6.24
CA LEU A 433 -46.80 -0.38 5.72
C LEU A 433 -47.27 0.11 4.33
N PHE A 434 -47.17 -0.76 3.32
CA PHE A 434 -47.71 -0.56 1.98
C PHE A 434 -48.91 -1.46 1.71
N THR A 435 -49.94 -0.88 1.14
CA THR A 435 -51.23 -1.47 0.80
C THR A 435 -51.66 -0.95 -0.58
N PRO A 436 -52.70 -1.51 -1.22
CA PRO A 436 -53.25 -0.94 -2.46
C PRO A 436 -53.78 0.49 -2.31
N ARG A 437 -53.91 1.01 -1.07
CA ARG A 437 -54.36 2.38 -0.79
C ARG A 437 -53.24 3.43 -0.80
N ASN A 438 -51.98 3.02 -0.67
CA ASN A 438 -50.81 3.89 -0.65
C ASN A 438 -49.66 3.40 -1.54
N SER A 439 -49.93 2.45 -2.44
CA SER A 439 -49.00 1.99 -3.47
C SER A 439 -49.74 1.60 -4.74
N SER A 440 -49.04 1.65 -5.87
CA SER A 440 -49.54 1.25 -7.19
C SER A 440 -48.51 0.37 -7.92
N ASP A 441 -48.90 -0.21 -9.05
CA ASP A 441 -48.03 -1.01 -9.94
C ASP A 441 -47.28 -2.15 -9.24
N PHE A 442 -47.93 -2.83 -8.30
CA PHE A 442 -47.34 -3.98 -7.62
C PHE A 442 -47.07 -5.12 -8.63
N ALA A 443 -45.83 -5.58 -8.67
CA ALA A 443 -45.41 -6.72 -9.47
C ALA A 443 -44.37 -7.56 -8.72
N TRP A 444 -44.25 -8.83 -9.09
CA TRP A 444 -43.23 -9.72 -8.54
C TRP A 444 -42.68 -10.63 -9.61
N ARG A 445 -41.42 -11.01 -9.45
CA ARG A 445 -40.73 -12.00 -10.28
C ARG A 445 -39.97 -12.96 -9.40
N ARG A 446 -40.00 -14.25 -9.71
CA ARG A 446 -39.21 -15.27 -9.02
C ARG A 446 -38.15 -15.81 -9.95
N ALA A 447 -36.89 -15.62 -9.58
CA ALA A 447 -35.78 -16.25 -10.27
C ALA A 447 -35.72 -17.73 -9.88
N MET A 448 -35.52 -18.62 -10.86
CA MET A 448 -35.26 -20.04 -10.64
C MET A 448 -33.87 -20.39 -11.19
N PRO A 449 -32.79 -19.85 -10.61
CA PRO A 449 -31.44 -20.13 -11.08
C PRO A 449 -31.06 -21.58 -10.79
N ARG A 450 -30.20 -22.16 -11.64
CA ARG A 450 -29.54 -23.42 -11.34
C ARG A 450 -28.44 -23.13 -10.31
N LEU A 451 -28.68 -23.53 -9.07
CA LEU A 451 -27.71 -23.32 -7.99
C LEU A 451 -26.59 -24.36 -8.03
N PRO A 452 -25.36 -23.97 -7.66
CA PRO A 452 -24.29 -24.93 -7.48
C PRO A 452 -24.59 -25.88 -6.30
N ASP A 453 -23.96 -27.05 -6.34
CA ASP A 453 -23.99 -28.04 -5.26
C ASP A 453 -23.07 -27.62 -4.10
N GLY A 454 -22.10 -26.73 -4.36
CA GLY A 454 -21.24 -26.13 -3.35
C GLY A 454 -20.29 -25.08 -3.90
N LEU A 455 -19.62 -24.39 -2.99
CA LEU A 455 -18.59 -23.40 -3.28
C LEU A 455 -17.22 -23.95 -2.91
N ARG A 456 -16.24 -23.73 -3.78
CA ARG A 456 -14.82 -23.97 -3.54
C ARG A 456 -14.20 -22.61 -3.21
N VAL A 457 -14.02 -22.35 -1.93
CA VAL A 457 -13.59 -21.06 -1.41
C VAL A 457 -12.07 -21.02 -1.28
N ASN A 458 -11.42 -19.99 -1.81
CA ASN A 458 -10.03 -19.67 -1.47
C ASN A 458 -10.00 -18.56 -0.41
N PHE A 459 -9.16 -18.74 0.61
CA PHE A 459 -8.96 -17.76 1.68
C PHE A 459 -7.54 -17.90 2.27
N ARG A 460 -7.15 -16.99 3.16
CA ARG A 460 -5.88 -17.08 3.90
C ARG A 460 -6.15 -17.56 5.32
N ASP A 461 -5.51 -18.64 5.72
CA ASP A 461 -5.81 -19.31 6.99
C ASP A 461 -4.88 -18.81 8.11
N ALA A 462 -5.45 -18.18 9.14
CA ALA A 462 -4.70 -17.67 10.28
C ALA A 462 -4.00 -18.79 11.07
N ASP A 463 -4.54 -20.01 11.09
CA ASP A 463 -3.94 -21.16 11.78
C ASP A 463 -2.71 -21.73 11.03
N LEU A 464 -2.55 -21.34 9.76
CA LEU A 464 -1.44 -21.73 8.88
C LEU A 464 -0.60 -20.51 8.47
N ASP A 465 -0.33 -19.58 9.40
CA ASP A 465 0.48 -18.38 9.17
C ASP A 465 0.00 -17.54 7.95
N TYR A 466 -1.31 -17.50 7.72
CA TYR A 466 -1.98 -16.80 6.60
C TYR A 466 -1.60 -17.31 5.21
N GLU A 467 -1.20 -18.59 5.09
CA GLU A 467 -1.04 -19.25 3.80
C GLU A 467 -2.39 -19.40 3.06
N ALA A 468 -2.33 -19.41 1.73
CA ALA A 468 -3.52 -19.59 0.90
C ALA A 468 -4.03 -21.03 1.03
N ARG A 469 -5.27 -21.18 1.49
CA ARG A 469 -5.95 -22.46 1.67
C ARG A 469 -7.25 -22.46 0.90
N GLN A 470 -7.69 -23.66 0.53
CA GLN A 470 -8.95 -23.86 -0.16
C GLN A 470 -9.88 -24.78 0.62
N LEU A 471 -11.14 -24.40 0.73
CA LEU A 471 -12.18 -25.14 1.43
C LEU A 471 -13.38 -25.36 0.51
N THR A 472 -13.85 -26.59 0.41
CA THR A 472 -15.12 -26.90 -0.27
C THR A 472 -16.25 -26.91 0.74
N VAL A 473 -17.24 -26.05 0.53
CA VAL A 473 -18.47 -25.97 1.34
C VAL A 473 -19.65 -26.36 0.46
N LEU A 474 -20.36 -27.41 0.86
CA LEU A 474 -21.53 -27.90 0.14
C LEU A 474 -22.80 -27.21 0.63
N ARG A 475 -23.73 -26.96 -0.28
CA ARG A 475 -25.10 -26.58 0.05
C ARG A 475 -25.81 -27.75 0.75
N PRO A 476 -26.80 -27.52 1.63
CA PRO A 476 -27.64 -28.60 2.15
C PRO A 476 -28.23 -29.43 1.00
N GLY A 477 -27.95 -30.74 0.99
CA GLY A 477 -28.36 -31.67 -0.08
C GLY A 477 -27.45 -31.71 -1.31
N GLY A 478 -26.37 -30.91 -1.35
CA GLY A 478 -25.36 -30.93 -2.40
C GLY A 478 -24.40 -32.13 -2.32
N SER A 479 -23.72 -32.42 -3.43
CA SER A 479 -22.76 -33.53 -3.55
C SER A 479 -21.40 -33.05 -4.05
N LEU A 480 -20.31 -33.68 -3.58
CA LEU A 480 -18.95 -33.42 -4.06
C LEU A 480 -18.75 -33.75 -5.55
N GLY A 481 -19.57 -34.65 -6.11
CA GLY A 481 -19.56 -34.98 -7.54
C GLY A 481 -20.41 -34.02 -8.39
N GLY A 482 -21.00 -33.00 -7.77
CA GLY A 482 -21.89 -32.03 -8.40
C GLY A 482 -21.17 -30.85 -9.06
N VAL A 483 -21.94 -29.80 -9.39
CA VAL A 483 -21.40 -28.54 -9.92
C VAL A 483 -20.88 -27.70 -8.76
N LEU A 484 -19.57 -27.46 -8.75
CA LEU A 484 -18.91 -26.60 -7.78
C LEU A 484 -18.48 -25.30 -8.45
N GLU A 485 -18.75 -24.16 -7.82
CA GLU A 485 -18.27 -22.85 -8.26
C GLU A 485 -17.13 -22.38 -7.36
N GLN A 486 -16.16 -21.67 -7.92
CA GLN A 486 -15.02 -21.15 -7.16
C GLN A 486 -15.26 -19.69 -6.79
N ILE A 487 -14.98 -19.33 -5.54
CA ILE A 487 -15.08 -17.96 -5.03
C ILE A 487 -13.88 -17.65 -4.13
N ASP A 488 -13.48 -16.39 -4.09
CA ASP A 488 -12.41 -15.92 -3.22
C ASP A 488 -13.04 -15.06 -2.11
N TYR A 489 -12.78 -15.42 -0.85
CA TYR A 489 -13.16 -14.59 0.30
C TYR A 489 -11.92 -13.96 0.89
N GLU A 490 -11.85 -12.64 0.80
CA GLU A 490 -10.81 -11.82 1.39
C GLU A 490 -11.33 -11.22 2.70
N GLY A 491 -10.45 -11.06 3.69
CA GLY A 491 -10.80 -10.51 5.01
C GLY A 491 -11.20 -11.54 6.07
N LEU A 492 -11.74 -12.70 5.68
CA LEU A 492 -12.07 -13.80 6.59
C LEU A 492 -10.90 -14.79 6.67
N VAL A 493 -10.50 -15.18 7.89
CA VAL A 493 -9.23 -15.90 8.09
C VAL A 493 -9.35 -17.20 8.87
N THR A 494 -10.53 -17.53 9.37
CA THR A 494 -10.78 -18.80 10.07
C THR A 494 -11.76 -19.69 9.30
N GLU A 495 -11.59 -21.01 9.40
CA GLU A 495 -12.49 -21.96 8.73
C GLU A 495 -13.98 -21.79 9.12
N PRO A 496 -14.35 -21.57 10.39
CA PRO A 496 -15.76 -21.38 10.78
C PRO A 496 -16.41 -20.15 10.13
N GLU A 497 -15.70 -19.02 10.08
CA GLU A 497 -16.18 -17.79 9.42
C GLU A 497 -16.46 -18.03 7.94
N ILE A 498 -15.52 -18.68 7.25
CA ILE A 498 -15.63 -19.00 5.82
C ILE A 498 -16.80 -19.94 5.55
N ARG A 499 -16.98 -20.96 6.39
CA ARG A 499 -18.09 -21.92 6.24
C ARG A 499 -19.44 -21.24 6.42
N ALA A 500 -19.58 -20.40 7.44
CA ALA A 500 -20.79 -19.63 7.68
C ALA A 500 -21.09 -18.71 6.48
N ARG A 501 -20.07 -18.02 5.96
CA ARG A 501 -20.25 -17.13 4.81
C ARG A 501 -20.65 -17.87 3.54
N ALA A 502 -20.00 -18.99 3.23
CA ALA A 502 -20.33 -19.80 2.06
C ALA A 502 -21.75 -20.37 2.13
N LEU A 503 -22.19 -20.84 3.30
CA LEU A 503 -23.56 -21.34 3.50
C LEU A 503 -24.58 -20.21 3.35
N TYR A 504 -24.30 -19.04 3.90
CA TYR A 504 -25.12 -17.86 3.75
C TYR A 504 -25.28 -17.49 2.25
N ASP A 505 -24.18 -17.37 1.50
CA ASP A 505 -24.21 -17.05 0.07
C ASP A 505 -24.97 -18.12 -0.76
N LEU A 506 -24.87 -19.40 -0.39
CA LEU A 506 -25.62 -20.50 -1.03
C LEU A 506 -27.11 -20.51 -0.69
N SER A 507 -27.49 -20.00 0.48
CA SER A 507 -28.89 -19.97 0.95
C SER A 507 -29.66 -18.76 0.40
N GLN A 508 -28.98 -17.64 0.15
CA GLN A 508 -29.62 -16.40 -0.32
C GLN A 508 -30.48 -16.59 -1.58
N PRO A 509 -30.01 -17.23 -2.67
CA PRO A 509 -30.83 -17.37 -3.87
C PRO A 509 -32.06 -18.27 -3.68
N VAL A 510 -32.03 -19.18 -2.69
CA VAL A 510 -33.15 -20.07 -2.36
C VAL A 510 -34.21 -19.30 -1.59
N ALA A 511 -33.79 -18.61 -0.53
CA ALA A 511 -34.68 -17.95 0.41
C ALA A 511 -35.18 -16.59 -0.11
N ARG A 512 -34.35 -15.86 -0.88
CA ARG A 512 -34.63 -14.52 -1.43
C ARG A 512 -34.73 -14.52 -2.95
N GLY A 513 -35.19 -15.62 -3.53
CA GLY A 513 -35.34 -15.79 -4.98
C GLY A 513 -36.52 -15.00 -5.58
N THR A 514 -37.37 -14.39 -4.76
CA THR A 514 -38.50 -13.56 -5.20
C THR A 514 -38.17 -12.09 -5.01
N GLU A 515 -38.35 -11.31 -6.06
CA GLU A 515 -38.18 -9.86 -6.07
C GLU A 515 -39.53 -9.21 -6.35
N TYR A 516 -39.89 -8.22 -5.54
CA TYR A 516 -41.13 -7.47 -5.63
C TYR A 516 -40.81 -6.02 -5.99
N SER A 517 -41.68 -5.40 -6.79
CA SER A 517 -41.60 -3.99 -7.15
C SER A 517 -42.93 -3.30 -6.93
N LEU A 518 -42.91 -2.11 -6.35
CA LEU A 518 -44.10 -1.27 -6.21
C LEU A 518 -43.75 0.21 -6.36
N THR A 519 -44.71 1.02 -6.82
CA THR A 519 -44.59 2.48 -6.86
C THR A 519 -45.27 3.05 -5.62
N ALA A 520 -44.53 3.82 -4.82
CA ALA A 520 -45.04 4.51 -3.64
C ALA A 520 -44.94 6.03 -3.83
N PRO A 521 -45.88 6.82 -3.25
CA PRO A 521 -45.82 8.28 -3.26
C PRO A 521 -44.75 8.78 -2.25
N ALA A 522 -44.86 10.03 -1.79
CA ALA A 522 -43.92 10.64 -0.83
C ALA A 522 -43.71 9.84 0.48
N GLU A 523 -44.60 8.89 0.79
CA GLU A 523 -44.45 7.95 1.91
C GLU A 523 -43.20 7.05 1.81
N ALA A 524 -42.60 6.92 0.61
CA ALA A 524 -41.35 6.20 0.39
C ALA A 524 -40.13 6.86 1.05
N ILE A 525 -40.18 8.17 1.35
CA ILE A 525 -39.06 8.94 1.93
C ILE A 525 -38.63 8.41 3.31
N ILE A 526 -39.56 7.79 4.04
CA ILE A 526 -39.29 7.21 5.36
C ILE A 526 -38.40 5.97 5.24
N CYS A 527 -38.49 5.25 4.12
CA CYS A 527 -37.74 4.03 3.88
C CYS A 527 -36.33 4.36 3.38
N ARG A 528 -35.33 3.63 3.91
CA ARG A 528 -33.95 3.63 3.39
C ARG A 528 -33.62 2.26 2.81
N ARG A 529 -32.57 2.17 1.99
CA ARG A 529 -32.04 0.86 1.58
C ARG A 529 -31.67 0.02 2.81
N GLY A 530 -32.11 -1.24 2.83
CA GLY A 530 -31.99 -2.15 3.96
C GLY A 530 -33.13 -2.08 4.98
N SER A 531 -34.05 -1.12 4.87
CA SER A 531 -35.19 -1.01 5.79
C SER A 531 -36.17 -2.17 5.61
N LEU A 532 -36.76 -2.59 6.72
CA LEU A 532 -37.82 -3.58 6.77
C LEU A 532 -39.18 -2.91 6.57
N VAL A 533 -39.96 -3.41 5.61
CA VAL A 533 -41.29 -2.90 5.25
C VAL A 533 -42.32 -4.03 5.24
N ALA A 534 -43.58 -3.71 5.54
CA ALA A 534 -44.70 -4.63 5.42
C ALA A 534 -45.49 -4.31 4.16
N VAL A 535 -45.82 -5.33 3.37
CA VAL A 535 -46.65 -5.19 2.16
C VAL A 535 -47.87 -6.10 2.28
N SER A 536 -49.03 -5.51 2.03
CA SER A 536 -50.32 -6.18 2.01
C SER A 536 -50.89 -5.99 0.61
N HIS A 537 -51.08 -7.08 -0.14
CA HIS A 537 -51.63 -7.04 -1.50
C HIS A 537 -52.34 -8.36 -1.82
N ASP A 538 -53.44 -8.30 -2.57
CA ASP A 538 -54.30 -9.44 -2.89
C ASP A 538 -53.59 -10.51 -3.75
N SER A 539 -52.63 -10.09 -4.58
CA SER A 539 -51.77 -10.97 -5.36
C SER A 539 -50.82 -11.84 -4.54
N ILE A 540 -50.57 -11.49 -3.27
CA ILE A 540 -49.72 -12.26 -2.35
C ILE A 540 -50.55 -13.33 -1.64
N ALA A 541 -51.66 -12.92 -1.03
CA ALA A 541 -52.60 -13.83 -0.42
C ALA A 541 -54.05 -13.37 -0.63
N ARG A 542 -54.91 -14.35 -0.91
CA ARG A 542 -56.32 -14.13 -1.26
C ARG A 542 -57.16 -13.57 -0.11
N GLN A 543 -56.74 -13.80 1.14
CA GLN A 543 -57.49 -13.43 2.35
C GLN A 543 -56.95 -12.14 3.00
N ILE A 544 -56.50 -11.19 2.17
CA ILE A 544 -55.98 -9.90 2.62
C ILE A 544 -56.98 -8.79 2.28
N GLY A 545 -57.20 -7.87 3.23
CA GLY A 545 -57.98 -6.65 3.06
C GLY A 545 -57.18 -5.40 3.45
N ALA A 546 -57.44 -4.27 2.79
CA ALA A 546 -56.80 -3.00 3.11
C ALA A 546 -57.82 -1.85 3.16
N ALA A 547 -57.76 -1.07 4.23
CA ALA A 547 -58.70 0.01 4.47
C ALA A 547 -58.04 1.17 5.27
N ARG A 548 -58.76 2.28 5.39
CA ARG A 548 -58.42 3.39 6.28
C ARG A 548 -59.44 3.49 7.40
N VAL A 549 -59.01 3.97 8.57
CA VAL A 549 -59.90 4.16 9.72
C VAL A 549 -60.85 5.33 9.47
N ALA A 550 -62.15 5.08 9.48
CA ALA A 550 -63.18 6.11 9.36
C ALA A 550 -63.63 6.61 10.74
N VAL A 551 -63.83 5.71 11.72
CA VAL A 551 -64.25 6.05 13.09
C VAL A 551 -63.56 5.14 14.09
N VAL A 552 -63.12 5.72 15.21
CA VAL A 552 -62.54 4.98 16.35
C VAL A 552 -63.57 4.82 17.46
N HIS A 553 -63.85 3.57 17.87
CA HIS A 553 -64.78 3.28 18.95
C HIS A 553 -64.04 3.03 20.26
N PHE A 554 -64.34 3.84 21.27
CA PHE A 554 -63.74 3.75 22.59
C PHE A 554 -64.67 3.06 23.58
N GLY A 555 -64.11 2.13 24.35
CA GLY A 555 -64.78 1.49 25.48
C GLY A 555 -64.87 2.37 26.71
N ALA A 556 -65.56 1.88 27.74
CA ALA A 556 -65.77 2.60 29.01
C ALA A 556 -64.46 2.93 29.75
N ALA A 557 -63.37 2.21 29.48
CA ALA A 557 -62.04 2.42 30.07
C ALA A 557 -61.14 3.36 29.22
N GLY A 558 -61.65 3.95 28.13
CA GLY A 558 -60.88 4.80 27.22
C GLY A 558 -59.93 4.04 26.28
N MET A 559 -60.01 2.70 26.25
CA MET A 559 -59.30 1.84 25.32
C MET A 559 -60.09 1.71 24.01
N VAL A 560 -59.41 1.43 22.89
CA VAL A 560 -60.07 1.22 21.60
C VAL A 560 -60.60 -0.22 21.55
N GLU A 561 -61.92 -0.37 21.47
CA GLU A 561 -62.60 -1.67 21.40
C GLU A 561 -62.87 -2.09 19.95
N GLY A 562 -62.96 -1.13 19.02
CA GLY A 562 -63.15 -1.41 17.60
C GLY A 562 -62.94 -0.20 16.70
N LEU A 563 -62.90 -0.44 15.39
CA LEU A 563 -62.75 0.57 14.34
C LEU A 563 -63.81 0.35 13.27
N THR A 564 -64.40 1.44 12.78
CA THR A 564 -65.12 1.43 11.50
C THR A 564 -64.14 1.84 10.40
N LEU A 565 -64.11 1.06 9.33
CA LEU A 565 -63.22 1.20 8.19
C LEU A 565 -63.94 1.87 7.01
N ASP A 566 -63.19 2.47 6.10
CA ASP A 566 -63.74 3.12 4.88
C ASP A 566 -64.23 2.12 3.82
N ALA A 567 -63.85 0.85 3.93
CA ALA A 567 -64.26 -0.24 3.05
C ALA A 567 -64.49 -1.53 3.84
N ALA A 568 -65.39 -2.36 3.33
CA ALA A 568 -65.63 -3.68 3.89
C ALA A 568 -64.42 -4.61 3.63
N VAL A 569 -64.08 -5.40 4.63
CA VAL A 569 -62.96 -6.34 4.62
C VAL A 569 -63.46 -7.71 5.05
N MET A 570 -62.87 -8.76 4.48
CA MET A 570 -63.23 -10.14 4.82
C MET A 570 -62.53 -10.55 6.11
N LEU A 571 -63.31 -10.93 7.12
CA LEU A 571 -62.83 -11.56 8.34
C LEU A 571 -63.11 -13.06 8.32
N HIS A 572 -62.18 -13.79 8.91
CA HIS A 572 -62.24 -15.23 9.12
C HIS A 572 -62.11 -15.56 10.61
N ALA A 573 -63.08 -16.32 11.11
CA ALA A 573 -62.97 -17.02 12.38
C ALA A 573 -63.44 -18.48 12.18
N ARG A 574 -62.49 -19.41 12.20
CA ARG A 574 -62.75 -20.84 12.02
C ARG A 574 -62.25 -21.64 13.22
N PRO A 575 -63.02 -22.63 13.70
CA PRO A 575 -62.60 -23.49 14.81
C PRO A 575 -61.37 -24.32 14.43
N GLY A 576 -60.55 -24.66 15.43
CA GLY A 576 -59.41 -25.56 15.29
C GLY A 576 -59.83 -27.02 15.05
N PHE A 577 -58.87 -27.86 14.68
CA PHE A 577 -59.10 -29.29 14.41
C PHE A 577 -59.79 -30.03 15.56
N ASP A 578 -59.52 -29.63 16.80
CA ASP A 578 -60.09 -30.19 18.03
C ASP A 578 -61.58 -29.90 18.21
N ALA A 579 -62.10 -28.85 17.56
CA ALA A 579 -63.47 -28.39 17.67
C ALA A 579 -64.34 -28.73 16.43
N ILE A 580 -63.79 -29.43 15.43
CA ILE A 580 -64.51 -29.80 14.20
C ILE A 580 -65.08 -31.22 14.35
N ALA A 581 -66.41 -31.33 14.38
CA ALA A 581 -67.11 -32.62 14.52
C ALA A 581 -67.19 -33.43 13.21
N ASP A 582 -67.18 -32.76 12.05
CA ASP A 582 -67.21 -33.40 10.72
C ASP A 582 -66.29 -32.67 9.75
N LEU A 583 -65.15 -33.30 9.42
CA LEU A 583 -64.18 -32.79 8.46
C LEU A 583 -64.70 -32.78 7.02
N GLY A 584 -65.72 -33.59 6.69
CA GLY A 584 -66.32 -33.64 5.36
C GLY A 584 -67.24 -32.47 5.04
N ALA A 585 -67.64 -31.70 6.05
CA ALA A 585 -68.49 -30.51 5.93
C ALA A 585 -67.69 -29.19 5.88
N VAL A 586 -66.36 -29.25 5.99
CA VAL A 586 -65.49 -28.07 5.94
C VAL A 586 -65.30 -27.63 4.48
N GLU A 587 -65.82 -26.45 4.13
CA GLU A 587 -65.74 -25.91 2.76
C GLU A 587 -64.29 -25.63 2.30
N ASP A 588 -63.44 -25.18 3.22
CA ASP A 588 -62.02 -24.91 2.94
C ASP A 588 -61.15 -25.45 4.09
N MET A 589 -60.51 -26.58 3.83
CA MET A 589 -59.60 -27.24 4.78
C MET A 589 -58.37 -26.38 5.12
N GLY A 590 -58.00 -25.41 4.28
CA GLY A 590 -56.88 -24.50 4.50
C GLY A 590 -57.17 -23.39 5.52
N LEU A 591 -58.43 -23.19 5.89
CA LEU A 591 -58.87 -22.15 6.84
C LEU A 591 -59.17 -22.69 8.24
N ILE A 592 -58.95 -23.97 8.51
CA ILE A 592 -59.19 -24.56 9.84
C ILE A 592 -58.29 -23.88 10.89
N GLY A 593 -58.88 -23.44 12.00
CA GLY A 593 -58.18 -22.71 13.06
C GLY A 593 -57.76 -21.29 12.69
N ALA A 594 -58.13 -20.79 11.51
CA ALA A 594 -57.77 -19.45 11.07
C ALA A 594 -58.58 -18.38 11.84
N GLY A 595 -57.87 -17.43 12.43
CA GLY A 595 -58.42 -16.18 12.96
C GLY A 595 -57.87 -15.00 12.17
N SER A 596 -58.52 -13.85 12.24
CA SER A 596 -58.05 -12.63 11.56
C SER A 596 -57.31 -11.70 12.52
N ALA A 597 -56.43 -10.88 11.96
CA ALA A 597 -55.72 -9.85 12.69
C ALA A 597 -55.49 -8.62 11.79
N ALA A 598 -55.35 -7.47 12.43
CA ALA A 598 -55.15 -6.18 11.78
C ALA A 598 -53.79 -5.59 12.15
N MET A 599 -52.97 -5.30 11.15
CA MET A 599 -51.80 -4.44 11.29
C MET A 599 -52.21 -2.99 11.06
N ILE A 600 -51.93 -2.14 12.03
CA ILE A 600 -52.31 -0.73 12.04
C ILE A 600 -51.04 0.12 12.02
N ARG A 601 -50.98 1.09 11.09
CA ARG A 601 -49.93 2.11 11.07
C ARG A 601 -50.32 3.30 11.95
N ARG A 602 -49.68 3.43 13.11
CA ARG A 602 -49.95 4.51 14.05
C ARG A 602 -49.55 5.88 13.47
N THR A 603 -50.09 6.96 14.05
CA THR A 603 -49.78 8.34 13.62
C THR A 603 -48.31 8.73 13.83
N ASP A 604 -47.58 8.03 14.69
CA ASP A 604 -46.13 8.20 14.88
C ASP A 604 -45.28 7.44 13.84
N GLY A 605 -45.93 6.72 12.92
CA GLY A 605 -45.29 5.88 11.90
C GLY A 605 -45.03 4.44 12.32
N SER A 606 -45.16 4.10 13.61
CA SER A 606 -44.98 2.73 14.09
C SER A 606 -46.09 1.79 13.62
N THR A 607 -45.79 0.51 13.46
CA THR A 607 -46.76 -0.51 13.07
C THR A 607 -47.04 -1.46 14.23
N THR A 608 -48.32 -1.77 14.47
CA THR A 608 -48.74 -2.70 15.53
C THR A 608 -49.78 -3.67 15.02
N THR A 609 -49.63 -4.96 15.31
CA THR A 609 -50.56 -6.01 14.90
C THR A 609 -51.44 -6.45 16.07
N HIS A 610 -52.75 -6.52 15.85
CA HIS A 610 -53.73 -6.89 16.88
C HIS A 610 -54.73 -7.93 16.36
N PRO A 611 -55.07 -8.97 17.15
CA PRO A 611 -56.10 -9.92 16.78
C PRO A 611 -57.49 -9.28 16.70
N VAL A 612 -58.27 -9.68 15.70
CA VAL A 612 -59.62 -9.18 15.43
C VAL A 612 -60.64 -10.29 15.58
N ILE A 613 -61.83 -9.94 16.07
CA ILE A 613 -62.97 -10.85 16.14
C ILE A 613 -64.02 -10.44 15.12
N GLY A 614 -64.53 -11.45 14.41
CA GLY A 614 -65.58 -11.33 13.41
C GLY A 614 -65.43 -12.42 12.37
N ASP A 615 -66.52 -12.71 11.66
CA ASP A 615 -66.52 -13.62 10.52
C ASP A 615 -67.41 -13.04 9.42
N GLY A 616 -66.96 -13.13 8.17
CA GLY A 616 -67.63 -12.54 7.02
C GLY A 616 -67.12 -11.14 6.66
N GLU A 617 -67.74 -10.58 5.63
CA GLU A 617 -67.43 -9.25 5.12
C GLU A 617 -68.06 -8.17 6.02
N THR A 618 -67.24 -7.28 6.57
CA THR A 618 -67.70 -6.21 7.46
C THR A 618 -66.82 -4.96 7.32
N ASP A 619 -67.38 -3.79 7.56
CA ASP A 619 -66.67 -2.52 7.71
C ASP A 619 -66.34 -2.20 9.18
N HIS A 620 -66.74 -3.04 10.13
CA HIS A 620 -66.50 -2.84 11.56
C HIS A 620 -65.65 -3.97 12.14
N ILE A 621 -64.47 -3.63 12.63
CA ILE A 621 -63.56 -4.57 13.30
C ILE A 621 -63.56 -4.35 14.80
N ALA A 622 -63.55 -5.44 15.58
CA ALA A 622 -63.48 -5.41 17.04
C ALA A 622 -62.21 -6.13 17.53
N PHE A 623 -61.53 -5.57 18.53
CA PHE A 623 -60.29 -6.12 19.07
C PHE A 623 -60.51 -6.89 20.37
N ILE A 624 -59.81 -8.02 20.53
CA ILE A 624 -59.68 -8.71 21.81
C ILE A 624 -58.23 -9.14 22.02
N PRO A 625 -57.53 -8.59 23.03
CA PRO A 625 -57.98 -7.57 24.00
C PRO A 625 -58.15 -6.17 23.37
N PRO A 626 -58.90 -5.25 24.01
CA PRO A 626 -58.94 -3.84 23.61
C PRO A 626 -57.53 -3.21 23.60
N ILE A 627 -57.29 -2.31 22.65
CA ILE A 627 -55.94 -1.81 22.33
C ILE A 627 -55.72 -0.38 22.82
N SER A 628 -54.44 -0.01 23.03
CA SER A 628 -54.09 1.35 23.46
C SER A 628 -54.51 2.38 22.41
N PRO A 629 -55.15 3.50 22.81
CA PRO A 629 -55.58 4.56 21.89
C PRO A 629 -54.43 5.37 21.32
N ALA A 630 -53.22 5.25 21.88
CA ALA A 630 -52.05 6.01 21.44
C ALA A 630 -51.78 5.80 19.94
N GLY A 631 -51.82 6.88 19.17
CA GLY A 631 -51.53 6.87 17.74
C GLY A 631 -52.58 6.22 16.84
N ILE A 632 -53.80 5.95 17.34
CA ILE A 632 -54.95 5.57 16.51
C ILE A 632 -55.77 6.81 16.25
N ALA A 633 -55.91 7.17 14.97
CA ALA A 633 -56.71 8.30 14.53
C ALA A 633 -57.48 7.93 13.26
N GLU A 634 -58.40 8.80 12.85
CA GLU A 634 -59.01 8.75 11.53
C GLU A 634 -57.92 8.83 10.44
N ASP A 635 -58.18 8.23 9.29
CA ASP A 635 -57.30 8.15 8.11
C ASP A 635 -56.04 7.28 8.27
N VAL A 636 -55.86 6.62 9.41
CA VAL A 636 -54.78 5.63 9.62
C VAL A 636 -54.96 4.41 8.69
N LEU A 637 -53.87 3.93 8.10
CA LEU A 637 -53.84 2.72 7.27
C LEU A 637 -53.94 1.45 8.13
N VAL A 638 -54.80 0.54 7.68
CA VAL A 638 -55.03 -0.77 8.28
C VAL A 638 -54.94 -1.86 7.21
N ALA A 639 -54.08 -2.85 7.45
CA ALA A 639 -54.02 -4.08 6.68
C ALA A 639 -54.60 -5.23 7.52
N ILE A 640 -55.43 -6.06 6.92
CA ILE A 640 -56.11 -7.18 7.57
C ILE A 640 -55.76 -8.44 6.82
N GLY A 641 -55.49 -9.52 7.56
CA GLY A 641 -55.39 -10.84 6.99
C GLY A 641 -55.52 -11.90 8.06
N LEU A 642 -55.12 -13.13 7.72
CA LEU A 642 -55.10 -14.21 8.69
C LEU A 642 -54.01 -13.95 9.75
N LYS A 643 -54.27 -14.40 10.96
CA LYS A 643 -53.38 -14.27 12.10
C LYS A 643 -52.02 -14.90 11.77
N ALA A 644 -50.95 -14.12 11.95
CA ALA A 644 -49.56 -14.41 11.59
C ALA A 644 -49.21 -14.40 10.09
N SER A 645 -50.15 -14.04 9.20
CA SER A 645 -49.91 -13.84 7.76
C SER A 645 -50.67 -12.64 7.20
N GLU A 646 -50.84 -11.60 8.02
CA GLU A 646 -51.59 -10.38 7.69
C GLU A 646 -50.89 -9.55 6.61
N THR A 647 -49.55 -9.58 6.64
CA THR A 647 -48.68 -8.81 5.75
C THR A 647 -47.44 -9.63 5.40
N LEU A 648 -46.93 -9.45 4.19
CA LEU A 648 -45.62 -9.96 3.81
C LEU A 648 -44.53 -8.97 4.26
N ARG A 649 -43.54 -9.46 4.98
CA ARG A 649 -42.41 -8.65 5.45
C ARG A 649 -41.27 -8.72 4.44
N LEU A 650 -40.84 -7.57 3.94
CA LEU A 650 -39.87 -7.43 2.86
C LEU A 650 -38.76 -6.45 3.24
N LYS A 651 -37.56 -6.61 2.69
CA LYS A 651 -36.44 -5.68 2.83
C LYS A 651 -36.27 -4.85 1.55
N VAL A 652 -36.00 -3.55 1.70
CA VAL A 652 -35.76 -2.64 0.57
C VAL A 652 -34.35 -2.80 0.02
N THR A 653 -34.21 -3.15 -1.26
CA THR A 653 -32.90 -3.28 -1.92
C THR A 653 -32.52 -2.05 -2.73
N ALA A 654 -33.48 -1.43 -3.41
CA ALA A 654 -33.27 -0.24 -4.22
C ALA A 654 -34.48 0.70 -4.13
N ILE A 655 -34.21 2.00 -4.29
CA ILE A 655 -35.20 3.07 -4.33
C ILE A 655 -34.85 3.93 -5.53
N GLU A 656 -35.73 3.96 -6.53
CA GLU A 656 -35.55 4.74 -7.75
C GLU A 656 -36.54 5.91 -7.75
N PRO A 657 -36.07 7.17 -7.65
CA PRO A 657 -36.97 8.33 -7.67
C PRO A 657 -37.60 8.51 -9.06
N ARG A 658 -38.88 8.90 -9.07
CA ARG A 658 -39.67 9.24 -10.26
C ARG A 658 -40.20 10.68 -10.15
N GLU A 659 -40.94 11.10 -11.18
CA GLU A 659 -41.66 12.37 -11.17
C GLU A 659 -42.73 12.40 -10.04
N ASP A 660 -43.20 13.60 -9.71
CA ASP A 660 -44.27 13.84 -8.71
C ASP A 660 -44.00 13.29 -7.29
N PHE A 661 -42.74 13.30 -6.85
CA PHE A 661 -42.32 12.78 -5.53
C PHE A 661 -42.71 11.31 -5.29
N SER A 662 -42.84 10.54 -6.37
CA SER A 662 -43.01 9.09 -6.30
C SER A 662 -41.67 8.37 -6.39
N ALA A 663 -41.60 7.15 -5.87
CA ALA A 663 -40.42 6.29 -6.00
C ALA A 663 -40.84 4.85 -6.27
N VAL A 664 -40.06 4.15 -7.11
CA VAL A 664 -40.18 2.71 -7.28
C VAL A 664 -39.30 2.04 -6.24
N LEU A 665 -39.90 1.16 -5.46
CA LEU A 665 -39.21 0.35 -4.47
C LEU A 665 -39.00 -1.04 -5.03
N THR A 666 -37.76 -1.51 -4.96
CA THR A 666 -37.41 -2.91 -5.20
C THR A 666 -37.22 -3.59 -3.85
N LEU A 667 -37.91 -4.71 -3.65
CA LEU A 667 -38.04 -5.39 -2.38
C LEU A 667 -37.71 -6.88 -2.53
N ILE A 668 -37.17 -7.49 -1.47
CA ILE A 668 -36.91 -8.94 -1.39
C ILE A 668 -37.50 -9.50 -0.10
N ASP A 669 -37.74 -10.81 -0.06
CA ASP A 669 -38.20 -11.51 1.15
C ASP A 669 -37.24 -11.26 2.34
N GLU A 670 -37.79 -11.03 3.54
CA GLU A 670 -36.99 -10.87 4.77
C GLU A 670 -36.10 -12.11 5.03
N ALA A 671 -36.71 -13.29 4.88
CA ALA A 671 -36.08 -14.61 4.86
C ALA A 671 -35.11 -14.85 6.03
N ASN A 672 -35.62 -14.79 7.28
CA ASN A 672 -34.80 -14.94 8.48
C ASN A 672 -34.21 -16.36 8.63
N GLU A 673 -34.73 -17.35 7.90
CA GLU A 673 -34.14 -18.69 7.80
C GLU A 673 -32.68 -18.69 7.30
N VAL A 674 -32.26 -17.65 6.57
CA VAL A 674 -30.87 -17.47 6.11
C VAL A 674 -29.87 -17.34 7.26
N PHE A 675 -30.32 -16.92 8.44
CA PHE A 675 -29.47 -16.75 9.64
C PHE A 675 -29.50 -17.95 10.60
N ASN A 676 -30.39 -18.91 10.38
CA ASN A 676 -30.60 -20.07 11.26
C ASN A 676 -29.91 -21.36 10.75
N GLY A 677 -29.15 -21.27 9.65
CA GLY A 677 -28.60 -22.41 8.88
C GLY A 677 -27.11 -22.67 9.04
#